data_AF-A0A099KP81-F1
#
_entry.id   AF-A0A099KP81-F1
#
_cell.length_a   1.000
_cell.length_b   1.000
_cell.length_c   1.000
_cell.angle_alpha   90.00
_cell.angle_beta   90.00
_cell.angle_gamma   90.00
#
_symmetry.space_group_name_H-M   'P 1'
#
loop_
_entity.id
_entity.type
_entity.pdbx_description
1 polymer ?
#
loop_
_entity_poly.entity_id
_entity_poly.type
_entity_poly.pdbx_seq_one_letter_code
_entity_poly.pdbx_strand_id
1 'polypeptide(L)'
;MKISFIQSIAACSVLLATQAWSGSGSTTNDLMNLLSNKKASHDAPSEINASCDAVEDIVTAPSGASKHWLVFNDVNLLAEPFKFSKTLARIIDSANSNTNTSNVELVASLVDTLSLTSATNPESISGTNFEVPVNPRALESQMSPQAIVDEWFPVGVFNRFDTAPADGSHCGEYRIVYANPGRNASDPSLQTGAGRFFTIFESALPNPRPEQGIEGCTSVANFWVSLASSDLTDVERVTMLEEFFYQGLSTQGADGSPVTLAPVVDFAHYNAPLGQVRTNQFLDFRWQLREFRTAVSSTDQVNFEVETVKDNALTEFYDQQAPFNLETSGPVSNINLFNTLRSDFQTTFITDLLPQLISNDATAATSRALINQIGMSVPNRFNEFQSDAQDSSDNINRNTGISLRNNITNTLTNLGSNITQQQLLARAEATSCGGCHQFSNGTSIGTDSTGQSINWPNSAGFVHITEQGNLSPALTDVFLPQREEVLTNFVCEHVSQPKPPTSALENGVTISGITGTAAEEVRFTLEVPEQASGLQFIITGGSGDADLYVKFETPPTEVQSSVPATALECVPFIGGNSETCTMTSAQAGTYHVMVRGFSNFSDVSLTGLFVEAPITSNILENGVAKSELTGTTTEELRFTLEVPEGATGLEFSINGGSGDADLYVKFETPPTQVQAAVPATSLECVPFRGGNVETCTMPSAQNGTYHVMVRGFADFSAVNLTGSFTIP
;
A
#
# COMPACT_ATOMS: atom_id res chain seq x y z
N MET A 1 35.07 -51.95 -5.69
CA MET A 1 34.57 -51.25 -4.48
C MET A 1 33.71 -50.08 -5.00
N LYS A 2 32.40 -49.92 -4.74
CA LYS A 2 31.52 -50.38 -3.62
C LYS A 2 32.10 -49.95 -2.26
N ILE A 3 31.45 -49.19 -1.37
CA ILE A 3 30.01 -48.90 -1.07
C ILE A 3 29.94 -47.56 -0.26
N SER A 4 28.88 -46.75 -0.16
CA SER A 4 27.68 -46.43 -0.98
C SER A 4 26.92 -45.20 -0.40
N PHE A 5 26.06 -44.56 -1.21
CA PHE A 5 24.79 -43.84 -0.92
C PHE A 5 24.38 -43.39 0.52
N ILE A 6 23.96 -42.11 0.65
CA ILE A 6 22.77 -41.54 1.38
C ILE A 6 22.87 -39.98 1.30
N GLN A 7 21.85 -39.09 1.25
CA GLN A 7 20.44 -39.07 0.79
C GLN A 7 19.38 -38.49 1.78
N SER A 8 19.05 -37.20 1.58
CA SER A 8 17.78 -36.49 1.90
C SER A 8 17.33 -36.24 3.36
N ILE A 9 16.31 -35.35 3.49
CA ILE A 9 15.63 -34.76 4.69
C ILE A 9 16.22 -33.40 5.12
N ALA A 10 15.46 -32.29 5.30
CA ALA A 10 14.11 -31.90 4.85
C ALA A 10 13.95 -30.36 4.97
N ALA A 11 12.89 -29.77 4.40
CA ALA A 11 12.58 -28.34 4.51
C ALA A 11 11.84 -27.98 5.83
N CYS A 12 11.87 -26.70 6.22
CA CYS A 12 11.02 -26.14 7.28
C CYS A 12 10.89 -24.61 7.13
N SER A 13 9.65 -24.13 6.90
CA SER A 13 9.04 -22.83 7.28
C SER A 13 9.85 -21.51 7.15
N VAL A 14 9.33 -20.41 6.59
CA VAL A 14 7.95 -19.88 6.57
C VAL A 14 7.33 -19.82 7.97
N LEU A 15 8.03 -19.20 8.94
CA LEU A 15 7.43 -18.56 10.14
C LEU A 15 8.45 -17.78 10.99
N LEU A 16 8.91 -16.63 10.49
CA LEU A 16 9.36 -15.49 11.33
C LEU A 16 8.84 -14.15 10.79
N ALA A 17 7.64 -14.18 10.19
CA ALA A 17 6.91 -12.98 9.81
C ALA A 17 6.15 -12.40 11.02
N THR A 18 6.86 -11.72 11.92
CA THR A 18 6.35 -10.70 12.86
C THR A 18 7.51 -10.10 13.67
N GLN A 19 7.40 -8.82 14.04
CA GLN A 19 8.34 -8.07 14.90
C GLN A 19 9.73 -7.75 14.32
N ALA A 20 9.74 -6.99 13.23
CA ALA A 20 10.60 -5.81 13.11
C ALA A 20 9.86 -4.78 12.24
N TRP A 21 9.58 -3.58 12.77
CA TRP A 21 8.89 -2.53 12.00
C TRP A 21 9.89 -1.77 11.13
N SER A 22 10.05 -2.22 9.89
CA SER A 22 10.70 -1.41 8.86
C SER A 22 9.81 -0.22 8.48
N GLY A 23 9.97 0.88 9.20
CA GLY A 23 9.84 2.21 8.60
C GLY A 23 11.05 2.44 7.70
N SER A 24 11.22 1.70 6.60
CA SER A 24 10.46 1.78 5.32
C SER A 24 11.29 2.48 4.24
N GLY A 25 12.60 2.20 4.23
CA GLY A 25 13.38 2.22 3.00
C GLY A 25 12.95 1.01 2.18
N SER A 26 12.82 1.18 0.87
CA SER A 26 12.10 0.25 0.00
C SER A 26 12.76 -1.14 -0.08
N THR A 27 12.30 -2.08 0.76
CA THR A 27 12.15 -3.49 0.34
C THR A 27 11.12 -3.62 -0.78
N THR A 28 10.18 -2.68 -0.87
CA THR A 28 8.89 -2.79 -1.55
C THR A 28 8.95 -2.52 -3.06
N ASN A 29 9.94 -3.10 -3.74
CA ASN A 29 9.96 -3.21 -5.21
C ASN A 29 8.95 -4.27 -5.72
N ASP A 30 7.79 -4.38 -5.07
CA ASP A 30 6.97 -5.58 -5.05
C ASP A 30 6.00 -5.62 -6.27
N LEU A 31 5.19 -4.57 -6.45
CA LEU A 31 4.48 -4.35 -7.74
C LEU A 31 5.46 -4.25 -8.92
N MET A 32 6.63 -3.62 -8.71
CA MET A 32 7.70 -3.48 -9.71
C MET A 32 8.29 -4.82 -10.15
N ASN A 33 8.32 -5.84 -9.28
CA ASN A 33 8.80 -7.19 -9.59
C ASN A 33 7.67 -8.13 -10.05
N LEU A 34 6.48 -8.07 -9.42
CA LEU A 34 5.36 -8.96 -9.73
C LEU A 34 4.84 -8.74 -11.16
N LEU A 35 4.57 -7.49 -11.53
CA LEU A 35 4.01 -7.13 -12.83
C LEU A 35 5.04 -7.34 -13.97
N SER A 36 6.34 -7.26 -13.68
CA SER A 36 7.37 -7.65 -14.67
C SER A 36 7.47 -9.15 -14.85
N ASN A 37 7.37 -9.93 -13.75
CA ASN A 37 7.57 -11.38 -13.80
C ASN A 37 6.41 -12.11 -14.47
N LYS A 38 5.17 -11.60 -14.37
CA LYS A 38 4.03 -12.07 -15.20
C LYS A 38 4.30 -12.00 -16.71
N LYS A 39 5.12 -11.03 -17.15
CA LYS A 39 5.45 -10.78 -18.56
C LYS A 39 6.39 -11.82 -19.19
N ALA A 40 6.93 -12.77 -18.42
CA ALA A 40 7.94 -13.73 -18.88
C ALA A 40 7.40 -14.88 -19.77
N SER A 41 6.09 -14.93 -20.05
CA SER A 41 5.43 -16.03 -20.78
C SER A 41 4.74 -15.64 -22.10
N HIS A 42 4.62 -14.35 -22.42
CA HIS A 42 4.01 -13.85 -23.65
C HIS A 42 4.87 -12.79 -24.34
N ASP A 43 4.85 -12.80 -25.68
CA ASP A 43 5.47 -11.78 -26.52
C ASP A 43 4.89 -10.38 -26.24
N ALA A 44 5.62 -9.34 -26.67
CA ALA A 44 5.24 -7.94 -26.47
C ALA A 44 3.75 -7.69 -26.85
N PRO A 45 3.00 -6.95 -26.00
CA PRO A 45 1.55 -6.81 -26.16
C PRO A 45 1.21 -6.11 -27.47
N SER A 46 0.81 -6.93 -28.45
CA SER A 46 0.46 -6.48 -29.81
C SER A 46 -1.01 -6.10 -29.94
N GLU A 47 -1.83 -6.48 -28.95
CA GLU A 47 -3.17 -5.94 -28.72
C GLU A 47 -3.29 -5.57 -27.23
N ILE A 48 -3.55 -4.30 -26.94
CA ILE A 48 -4.06 -3.89 -25.62
C ILE A 48 -5.52 -4.36 -25.57
N ASN A 49 -5.89 -5.13 -24.55
CA ASN A 49 -7.25 -5.66 -24.44
C ASN A 49 -8.25 -4.51 -24.41
N ALA A 50 -9.24 -4.55 -25.30
CA ALA A 50 -10.16 -3.45 -25.59
C ALA A 50 -11.28 -3.30 -24.54
N SER A 51 -10.88 -3.21 -23.27
CA SER A 51 -11.75 -3.10 -22.10
C SER A 51 -11.18 -2.20 -20.99
N CYS A 52 -10.03 -1.54 -21.22
CA CYS A 52 -9.45 -0.57 -20.31
C CYS A 52 -9.92 0.87 -20.64
N ASP A 53 -11.22 1.13 -20.62
CA ASP A 53 -11.81 2.42 -21.04
C ASP A 53 -11.21 3.62 -20.28
N ALA A 54 -10.86 3.45 -18.99
CA ALA A 54 -10.21 4.48 -18.17
C ALA A 54 -8.76 4.81 -18.58
N VAL A 55 -8.16 4.03 -19.49
CA VAL A 55 -6.73 4.05 -19.83
C VAL A 55 -6.51 4.49 -21.28
N GLU A 56 -7.57 4.72 -22.07
CA GLU A 56 -7.45 5.19 -23.46
C GLU A 56 -6.72 6.55 -23.55
N ASP A 57 -6.98 7.47 -22.62
CA ASP A 57 -6.25 8.75 -22.49
C ASP A 57 -4.75 8.57 -22.18
N ILE A 58 -4.37 7.54 -21.40
CA ILE A 58 -2.96 7.23 -21.09
C ILE A 58 -2.27 6.60 -22.32
N VAL A 59 -2.93 5.66 -22.98
CA VAL A 59 -2.39 4.92 -24.14
C VAL A 59 -2.29 5.79 -25.38
N THR A 60 -3.19 6.78 -25.53
CA THR A 60 -3.18 7.71 -26.68
C THR A 60 -2.29 8.94 -26.45
N ALA A 61 -1.83 9.18 -25.21
CA ALA A 61 -0.93 10.29 -24.87
C ALA A 61 0.38 10.24 -25.70
N PRO A 62 0.73 11.31 -26.45
CA PRO A 62 2.00 11.38 -27.14
C PRO A 62 3.20 11.24 -26.20
N SER A 63 4.26 10.57 -26.63
CA SER A 63 5.49 10.31 -25.83
C SER A 63 6.33 11.56 -25.48
N GLY A 64 5.78 12.76 -25.72
CA GLY A 64 6.30 14.05 -25.26
C GLY A 64 5.21 15.00 -24.75
N ALA A 65 4.01 14.50 -24.44
CA ALA A 65 3.00 15.22 -23.68
C ALA A 65 3.40 15.29 -22.20
N SER A 66 2.92 16.29 -21.47
CA SER A 66 3.25 16.44 -20.05
C SER A 66 2.54 15.40 -19.20
N LYS A 67 3.29 14.61 -18.43
CA LYS A 67 2.75 13.61 -17.51
C LYS A 67 2.29 14.24 -16.20
N HIS A 68 1.46 15.28 -16.29
CA HIS A 68 0.90 16.04 -15.15
C HIS A 68 0.05 15.18 -14.19
N TRP A 69 -0.28 13.95 -14.59
CA TRP A 69 -0.96 12.92 -13.81
C TRP A 69 -0.01 11.93 -13.08
N LEU A 70 1.30 12.02 -13.31
CA LEU A 70 2.34 11.34 -12.53
C LEU A 70 3.23 12.31 -11.76
N VAL A 71 3.46 13.50 -12.35
CA VAL A 71 4.14 14.63 -11.70
C VAL A 71 3.55 15.94 -12.21
N PHE A 72 2.92 16.70 -11.33
CA PHE A 72 2.49 18.07 -11.64
C PHE A 72 3.59 19.04 -11.20
N ASN A 73 4.07 19.89 -12.12
CA ASN A 73 5.28 20.70 -11.91
C ASN A 73 5.23 22.13 -12.48
N ASP A 74 4.04 22.69 -12.81
CA ASP A 74 3.92 24.14 -12.99
C ASP A 74 3.94 24.85 -11.64
N VAL A 75 5.09 25.46 -11.34
CA VAL A 75 5.36 26.24 -10.13
C VAL A 75 4.31 27.31 -9.86
N ASN A 76 3.77 27.97 -10.89
CA ASN A 76 2.83 29.09 -10.74
C ASN A 76 1.43 28.58 -10.37
N LEU A 77 1.00 27.46 -10.96
CA LEU A 77 -0.30 26.85 -10.66
C LEU A 77 -0.31 26.18 -9.28
N LEU A 78 0.83 25.65 -8.82
CA LEU A 78 0.99 25.11 -7.47
C LEU A 78 1.09 26.19 -6.38
N ALA A 79 1.52 27.42 -6.71
CA ALA A 79 1.95 28.44 -5.74
C ALA A 79 0.92 28.86 -4.67
N GLU A 80 -0.38 28.79 -4.98
CA GLU A 80 -1.46 29.04 -4.00
C GLU A 80 -2.03 27.73 -3.42
N PRO A 81 -2.46 26.72 -4.23
CA PRO A 81 -3.07 25.49 -3.74
C PRO A 81 -2.17 24.63 -2.84
N PHE A 82 -0.86 24.67 -3.09
CA PHE A 82 0.17 23.90 -2.38
C PHE A 82 1.13 24.79 -1.57
N LYS A 83 0.66 25.90 -0.97
CA LYS A 83 1.50 26.72 -0.07
C LYS A 83 2.14 25.90 1.05
N PHE A 84 3.43 26.14 1.32
CA PHE A 84 4.18 25.42 2.35
C PHE A 84 3.54 25.55 3.75
N SER A 85 3.08 26.75 4.10
CA SER A 85 2.32 27.03 5.32
C SER A 85 0.99 26.25 5.45
N LYS A 86 0.41 25.79 4.33
CA LYS A 86 -0.81 24.96 4.30
C LYS A 86 -0.50 23.50 4.63
N THR A 87 0.61 22.95 4.11
CA THR A 87 1.10 21.60 4.48
C THR A 87 1.45 21.54 5.95
N LEU A 88 2.17 22.54 6.48
CA LEU A 88 2.49 22.61 7.91
C LEU A 88 1.23 22.68 8.79
N ALA A 89 0.29 23.57 8.45
CA ALA A 89 -0.96 23.70 9.22
C ALA A 89 -1.75 22.39 9.23
N ARG A 90 -1.94 21.77 8.06
CA ARG A 90 -2.66 20.49 7.94
C ARG A 90 -1.99 19.36 8.74
N ILE A 91 -0.65 19.30 8.78
CA ILE A 91 0.09 18.35 9.65
C ILE A 91 -0.21 18.63 11.13
N ILE A 92 -0.17 19.88 11.57
CA ILE A 92 -0.46 20.25 12.97
C ILE A 92 -1.90 19.90 13.34
N ASP A 93 -2.88 20.29 12.50
CA ASP A 93 -4.31 20.04 12.71
C ASP A 93 -4.65 18.54 12.81
N SER A 94 -3.90 17.68 12.11
CA SER A 94 -4.06 16.22 12.15
C SER A 94 -3.39 15.50 13.31
N ALA A 95 -2.59 16.18 14.14
CA ALA A 95 -1.82 15.52 15.21
C ALA A 95 -2.68 14.95 16.37
N ASN A 96 -4.02 15.06 16.30
CA ASN A 96 -4.99 14.47 17.23
C ASN A 96 -4.70 14.73 18.73
N SER A 97 -4.05 15.85 19.02
CA SER A 97 -3.55 16.23 20.34
C SER A 97 -3.80 17.73 20.56
N ASN A 98 -3.91 18.17 21.82
CA ASN A 98 -4.24 19.56 22.18
C ASN A 98 -3.03 20.51 22.04
N THR A 99 -2.25 20.33 20.97
CA THR A 99 -1.06 21.14 20.70
C THR A 99 -1.46 22.58 20.36
N ASN A 100 -0.60 23.53 20.74
CA ASN A 100 -0.71 24.92 20.30
C ASN A 100 0.47 25.28 19.38
N THR A 101 1.07 24.28 18.71
CA THR A 101 2.21 24.48 17.80
C THR A 101 1.80 25.38 16.64
N SER A 102 2.57 26.43 16.39
CA SER A 102 2.50 27.20 15.14
C SER A 102 3.38 26.59 14.04
N ASN A 103 3.07 26.90 12.77
CA ASN A 103 3.93 26.59 11.63
C ASN A 103 5.40 26.98 11.85
N VAL A 104 5.63 28.10 12.55
CA VAL A 104 6.96 28.66 12.83
C VAL A 104 7.72 27.80 13.83
N GLU A 105 7.05 27.28 14.87
CA GLU A 105 7.64 26.35 15.85
C GLU A 105 7.92 24.98 15.23
N LEU A 106 7.01 24.47 14.38
CA LEU A 106 7.23 23.22 13.66
C LEU A 106 8.47 23.32 12.74
N VAL A 107 8.61 24.41 11.98
CA VAL A 107 9.82 24.66 11.18
C VAL A 107 11.06 24.89 12.03
N ALA A 108 10.96 25.61 13.15
CA ALA A 108 12.08 25.81 14.07
C ALA A 108 12.61 24.46 14.59
N SER A 109 11.72 23.51 14.91
CA SER A 109 12.13 22.17 15.34
C SER A 109 12.97 21.42 14.30
N LEU A 110 12.77 21.67 13.00
CA LEU A 110 13.63 21.15 11.93
C LEU A 110 14.95 21.92 11.87
N VAL A 111 14.91 23.26 11.86
CA VAL A 111 16.10 24.12 11.74
C VAL A 111 17.08 23.92 12.90
N ASP A 112 16.59 23.74 14.12
CA ASP A 112 17.42 23.50 15.31
C ASP A 112 18.29 22.24 15.16
N THR A 113 17.76 21.17 14.55
CA THR A 113 18.50 19.91 14.33
C THR A 113 19.70 20.09 13.40
N LEU A 114 19.72 21.12 12.56
CA LEU A 114 20.78 21.37 11.60
C LEU A 114 22.10 21.78 12.31
N SER A 115 22.01 22.18 13.59
CA SER A 115 23.15 22.39 14.48
C SER A 115 23.77 21.12 15.08
N LEU A 116 23.13 19.95 14.94
CA LEU A 116 23.59 18.70 15.56
C LEU A 116 24.95 18.22 15.04
N THR A 117 25.79 17.78 15.98
CA THR A 117 27.09 17.11 15.75
C THR A 117 27.02 15.59 15.85
N SER A 118 25.92 15.05 16.39
CA SER A 118 25.67 13.61 16.54
C SER A 118 24.17 13.35 16.75
N ALA A 119 23.75 12.11 16.52
CA ALA A 119 22.41 11.60 16.81
C ALA A 119 22.48 10.14 17.29
N THR A 120 21.50 9.67 18.07
CA THR A 120 21.47 8.30 18.58
C THR A 120 20.61 7.41 17.70
N ASN A 121 21.17 6.35 17.12
CA ASN A 121 20.41 5.32 16.40
C ASN A 121 19.83 4.31 17.41
N PRO A 122 18.49 4.28 17.65
CA PRO A 122 17.87 3.41 18.64
C PRO A 122 17.73 1.95 18.18
N GLU A 123 17.83 1.69 16.87
CA GLU A 123 17.72 0.35 16.28
C GLU A 123 19.06 -0.40 16.25
N SER A 124 20.18 0.31 16.41
CA SER A 124 21.57 -0.16 16.35
C SER A 124 21.82 -1.54 16.98
N ILE A 125 21.79 -1.65 18.31
CA ILE A 125 21.69 -2.93 19.03
C ILE A 125 20.75 -2.74 20.22
N SER A 126 19.81 -3.66 20.41
CA SER A 126 18.83 -3.64 21.49
C SER A 126 19.47 -3.40 22.87
N GLY A 127 19.03 -2.35 23.57
CA GLY A 127 19.58 -1.92 24.85
C GLY A 127 20.89 -1.12 24.78
N THR A 128 21.28 -0.64 23.59
CA THR A 128 22.43 0.25 23.40
C THR A 128 22.02 1.53 22.66
N ASN A 129 22.81 2.59 22.86
CA ASN A 129 22.66 3.85 22.15
C ASN A 129 23.92 4.02 21.28
N PHE A 130 23.84 3.72 19.99
CA PHE A 130 24.91 4.03 19.06
C PHE A 130 24.85 5.51 18.70
N GLU A 131 25.88 6.26 19.07
CA GLU A 131 25.99 7.69 18.76
C GLU A 131 26.69 7.84 17.40
N VAL A 132 25.89 8.16 16.39
CA VAL A 132 26.32 8.39 15.01
C VAL A 132 26.75 9.85 14.88
N PRO A 133 27.95 10.16 14.37
CA PRO A 133 28.35 11.53 14.05
C PRO A 133 27.43 12.16 12.99
N VAL A 134 27.20 13.47 13.09
CA VAL A 134 26.43 14.23 12.10
C VAL A 134 27.21 15.51 11.78
N ASN A 135 27.28 15.88 10.51
CA ASN A 135 27.94 17.11 10.08
C ASN A 135 27.01 18.31 10.34
N PRO A 136 27.35 19.24 11.26
CA PRO A 136 26.53 20.43 11.49
C PRO A 136 26.52 21.34 10.26
N ARG A 137 25.42 22.06 10.09
CA ARG A 137 25.08 22.85 8.90
C ARG A 137 24.87 24.30 9.31
N ALA A 138 25.97 25.04 9.36
CA ALA A 138 26.08 26.30 10.07
C ALA A 138 25.32 27.45 9.41
N LEU A 139 25.22 27.48 8.07
CA LEU A 139 24.36 28.44 7.38
C LEU A 139 22.88 28.03 7.44
N GLU A 140 22.55 26.76 7.23
CA GLU A 140 21.17 26.30 7.33
C GLU A 140 20.57 26.48 8.74
N SER A 141 21.34 26.22 9.81
CA SER A 141 20.89 26.42 11.20
C SER A 141 20.80 27.90 11.63
N GLN A 142 20.93 28.85 10.69
CA GLN A 142 20.72 30.29 10.89
C GLN A 142 19.57 30.84 10.01
N MET A 143 18.86 29.99 9.27
CA MET A 143 17.71 30.39 8.47
C MET A 143 16.52 30.76 9.38
N SER A 144 15.83 31.86 9.07
CA SER A 144 14.64 32.31 9.82
C SER A 144 13.47 31.34 9.62
N PRO A 145 12.94 30.68 10.68
CA PRO A 145 11.80 29.77 10.53
C PRO A 145 10.55 30.47 10.00
N GLN A 146 10.34 31.74 10.37
CA GLN A 146 9.26 32.57 9.84
C GLN A 146 9.41 32.78 8.32
N ALA A 147 10.61 33.13 7.85
CA ALA A 147 10.84 33.33 6.42
C ALA A 147 10.72 32.01 5.63
N ILE A 148 11.11 30.88 6.20
CA ILE A 148 10.86 29.56 5.62
C ILE A 148 9.34 29.30 5.47
N VAL A 149 8.53 29.60 6.50
CA VAL A 149 7.06 29.46 6.44
C VAL A 149 6.42 30.37 5.38
N ASP A 150 6.94 31.60 5.23
CA ASP A 150 6.35 32.63 4.36
C ASP A 150 6.82 32.55 2.90
N GLU A 151 8.06 32.12 2.63
CA GLU A 151 8.71 32.26 1.32
C GLU A 151 9.03 30.93 0.59
N TRP A 152 8.94 29.76 1.25
CA TRP A 152 9.11 28.48 0.53
C TRP A 152 7.93 28.19 -0.39
N PHE A 153 8.25 27.81 -1.63
CA PHE A 153 7.28 27.63 -2.70
C PHE A 153 7.31 26.18 -3.24
N PRO A 154 6.17 25.61 -3.64
CA PRO A 154 6.11 24.27 -4.21
C PRO A 154 6.70 24.25 -5.62
N VAL A 155 7.47 23.21 -5.94
CA VAL A 155 8.04 23.00 -7.29
C VAL A 155 7.50 21.75 -8.00
N GLY A 156 6.95 20.80 -7.26
CA GLY A 156 6.26 19.65 -7.86
C GLY A 156 5.53 18.75 -6.88
N VAL A 157 4.47 18.13 -7.37
CA VAL A 157 3.65 17.12 -6.68
C VAL A 157 3.77 15.81 -7.46
N PHE A 158 4.10 14.70 -6.78
CA PHE A 158 4.45 13.43 -7.42
C PHE A 158 3.59 12.26 -6.93
N ASN A 159 3.15 11.47 -7.90
CA ASN A 159 2.64 10.12 -7.71
C ASN A 159 3.82 9.15 -7.47
N ARG A 160 3.77 8.38 -6.37
CA ARG A 160 4.65 7.23 -6.11
C ARG A 160 3.86 5.96 -5.76
N PHE A 161 2.78 5.68 -6.50
CA PHE A 161 2.07 4.40 -6.43
C PHE A 161 2.99 3.19 -6.70
N ASP A 162 4.10 3.40 -7.42
CA ASP A 162 5.13 2.39 -7.67
C ASP A 162 5.88 1.90 -6.42
N THR A 163 5.73 2.54 -5.26
CA THR A 163 6.29 2.05 -3.98
C THR A 163 5.28 1.25 -3.13
N ALA A 164 4.06 1.02 -3.62
CA ALA A 164 3.07 0.25 -2.89
C ALA A 164 3.50 -1.23 -2.78
N PRO A 165 3.60 -1.80 -1.56
CA PRO A 165 3.90 -3.22 -1.35
C PRO A 165 2.73 -4.10 -1.83
N ALA A 166 3.02 -5.34 -2.24
CA ALA A 166 1.98 -6.22 -2.78
C ALA A 166 1.06 -6.81 -1.69
N ASP A 167 1.45 -6.73 -0.42
CA ASP A 167 0.56 -6.98 0.71
C ASP A 167 -0.51 -5.87 0.89
N GLY A 168 -0.35 -4.73 0.21
CA GLY A 168 -1.25 -3.59 0.33
C GLY A 168 -1.21 -2.89 1.68
N SER A 169 -0.15 -3.01 2.47
CA SER A 169 -0.04 -2.34 3.77
C SER A 169 -0.09 -0.80 3.68
N HIS A 170 0.24 -0.22 2.52
CA HIS A 170 -0.08 1.17 2.15
C HIS A 170 -0.20 1.32 0.62
N CYS A 171 -0.89 2.35 0.15
CA CYS A 171 -1.09 2.62 -1.28
C CYS A 171 0.05 3.46 -1.89
N GLY A 172 1.29 3.05 -1.62
CA GLY A 172 2.48 3.74 -2.09
C GLY A 172 2.74 5.05 -1.36
N GLU A 173 3.57 5.90 -1.97
CA GLU A 173 3.91 7.22 -1.46
C GLU A 173 3.31 8.35 -2.32
N TYR A 174 3.24 9.55 -1.76
CA TYR A 174 2.86 10.77 -2.45
C TYR A 174 3.71 11.94 -1.97
N ARG A 175 4.33 12.66 -2.92
CA ARG A 175 5.40 13.61 -2.58
C ARG A 175 5.06 15.05 -2.95
N ILE A 176 5.25 16.00 -2.04
CA ILE A 176 5.27 17.45 -2.33
C ILE A 176 6.70 17.95 -2.13
N VAL A 177 7.29 18.54 -3.17
CA VAL A 177 8.63 19.16 -3.12
C VAL A 177 8.49 20.68 -3.02
N TYR A 178 9.15 21.25 -2.01
CA TYR A 178 9.31 22.68 -1.76
C TYR A 178 10.74 23.14 -2.01
N ALA A 179 10.92 24.40 -2.41
CA ALA A 179 12.22 25.02 -2.62
C ALA A 179 12.35 26.38 -1.91
N ASN A 180 13.58 26.69 -1.48
CA ASN A 180 14.00 28.02 -1.06
C ASN A 180 14.13 28.95 -2.29
N PRO A 181 13.51 30.15 -2.32
CA PRO A 181 13.73 31.13 -3.40
C PRO A 181 15.15 31.71 -3.45
N GLY A 182 15.97 31.49 -2.41
CA GLY A 182 17.40 31.74 -2.43
C GLY A 182 17.70 33.21 -2.64
N ARG A 183 18.39 33.54 -3.75
CA ARG A 183 18.71 34.94 -4.10
C ARG A 183 17.49 35.80 -4.45
N ASN A 184 16.33 35.19 -4.65
CA ASN A 184 15.06 35.89 -4.90
C ASN A 184 14.24 36.09 -3.61
N ALA A 185 14.68 35.57 -2.46
CA ALA A 185 14.02 35.74 -1.17
C ALA A 185 14.03 37.20 -0.70
N SER A 186 13.04 37.56 0.11
CA SER A 186 12.91 38.86 0.78
C SER A 186 13.74 38.90 2.06
N ASP A 187 13.73 37.83 2.84
CA ASP A 187 14.54 37.69 4.06
C ASP A 187 16.01 37.34 3.72
N PRO A 188 17.01 38.10 4.22
CA PRO A 188 18.42 37.86 3.94
C PRO A 188 18.97 36.51 4.42
N SER A 189 18.36 35.84 5.40
CA SER A 189 18.82 34.53 5.90
C SER A 189 18.68 33.43 4.83
N LEU A 190 17.62 33.50 4.02
CA LEU A 190 17.35 32.58 2.91
C LEU A 190 18.30 32.78 1.71
N GLN A 191 18.88 33.98 1.57
CA GLN A 191 19.79 34.36 0.47
C GLN A 191 21.24 33.85 0.66
N THR A 192 21.54 33.19 1.77
CA THR A 192 22.91 32.82 2.17
C THR A 192 23.48 31.63 1.39
N GLY A 193 24.82 31.48 1.41
CA GLY A 193 25.52 30.34 0.81
C GLY A 193 25.27 30.18 -0.70
N ALA A 194 24.99 28.96 -1.13
CA ALA A 194 24.51 28.67 -2.49
C ALA A 194 23.06 29.12 -2.77
N GLY A 195 22.26 29.37 -1.72
CA GLY A 195 20.85 29.73 -1.85
C GLY A 195 19.92 28.62 -2.32
N ARG A 196 20.34 27.34 -2.25
CA ARG A 196 19.50 26.17 -2.59
C ARG A 196 19.20 25.35 -1.34
N PHE A 197 17.92 25.14 -1.05
CA PHE A 197 17.42 24.21 -0.05
C PHE A 197 16.10 23.66 -0.56
N PHE A 198 15.85 22.36 -0.41
CA PHE A 198 14.55 21.76 -0.69
C PHE A 198 14.06 20.97 0.53
N THR A 199 12.74 20.90 0.69
CA THR A 199 12.07 19.97 1.61
C THR A 199 11.06 19.16 0.84
N ILE A 200 11.00 17.86 1.13
CA ILE A 200 10.17 16.89 0.44
C ILE A 200 9.33 16.18 1.50
N PHE A 201 8.02 16.38 1.45
CA PHE A 201 7.07 15.61 2.25
C PHE A 201 6.74 14.35 1.47
N GLU A 202 7.07 13.17 1.98
CA GLU A 202 6.88 11.88 1.31
C GLU A 202 5.90 11.05 2.14
N SER A 203 4.61 11.29 1.92
CA SER A 203 3.52 10.66 2.68
C SER A 203 3.29 9.24 2.20
N ALA A 204 3.29 8.24 3.09
CA ALA A 204 2.76 6.92 2.77
C ALA A 204 1.25 6.89 3.08
N LEU A 205 0.41 6.78 2.05
CA LEU A 205 -1.06 6.82 2.21
C LEU A 205 -1.57 5.45 2.68
N PRO A 206 -2.30 5.35 3.81
CA PRO A 206 -2.90 4.10 4.27
C PRO A 206 -3.82 3.48 3.23
N ASN A 207 -3.88 2.15 3.19
CA ASN A 207 -4.84 1.44 2.36
C ASN A 207 -6.26 1.66 2.91
N PRO A 208 -7.22 2.15 2.10
CA PRO A 208 -8.60 2.35 2.55
C PRO A 208 -9.38 1.03 2.73
N ARG A 209 -8.85 -0.10 2.22
CA ARG A 209 -9.41 -1.45 2.30
C ARG A 209 -8.30 -2.49 2.51
N PRO A 210 -7.61 -2.50 3.67
CA PRO A 210 -6.49 -3.40 3.95
C PRO A 210 -6.88 -4.88 3.94
N GLU A 211 -8.16 -5.21 4.13
CA GLU A 211 -8.71 -6.56 4.02
C GLU A 211 -8.67 -7.12 2.59
N GLN A 212 -8.48 -6.26 1.59
CA GLN A 212 -8.36 -6.62 0.16
C GLN A 212 -6.90 -6.72 -0.31
N GLY A 213 -5.92 -6.48 0.58
CA GLY A 213 -4.51 -6.34 0.19
C GLY A 213 -4.33 -5.21 -0.81
N ILE A 214 -3.41 -5.35 -1.76
CA ILE A 214 -3.11 -4.28 -2.75
C ILE A 214 -4.33 -3.88 -3.60
N GLU A 215 -5.32 -4.75 -3.76
CA GLU A 215 -6.57 -4.47 -4.47
C GLU A 215 -7.36 -3.31 -3.83
N GLY A 216 -7.25 -3.12 -2.51
CA GLY A 216 -7.88 -2.02 -1.79
C GLY A 216 -7.41 -0.65 -2.26
N CYS A 217 -6.22 -0.58 -2.87
CA CYS A 217 -5.65 0.63 -3.44
C CYS A 217 -6.20 1.00 -4.83
N THR A 218 -7.09 0.20 -5.43
CA THR A 218 -7.72 0.48 -6.74
C THR A 218 -8.37 1.87 -6.80
N SER A 219 -9.01 2.32 -5.72
CA SER A 219 -9.61 3.67 -5.66
C SER A 219 -8.57 4.80 -5.72
N VAL A 220 -7.38 4.58 -5.17
CA VAL A 220 -6.27 5.53 -5.20
C VAL A 220 -5.63 5.55 -6.60
N ALA A 221 -5.40 4.38 -7.19
CA ALA A 221 -4.91 4.25 -8.56
C ALA A 221 -5.83 4.93 -9.58
N ASN A 222 -7.15 4.69 -9.47
CA ASN A 222 -8.16 5.28 -10.35
C ASN A 222 -8.23 6.80 -10.24
N PHE A 223 -8.00 7.40 -9.06
CA PHE A 223 -7.87 8.85 -8.94
C PHE A 223 -6.71 9.38 -9.82
N TRP A 224 -5.52 8.80 -9.70
CA TRP A 224 -4.35 9.22 -10.49
C TRP A 224 -4.50 8.93 -12.00
N VAL A 225 -5.21 7.87 -12.37
CA VAL A 225 -5.58 7.60 -13.78
C VAL A 225 -6.59 8.64 -14.29
N SER A 226 -7.58 9.06 -13.48
CA SER A 226 -8.54 10.11 -13.90
C SER A 226 -7.86 11.44 -14.23
N LEU A 227 -6.77 11.78 -13.53
CA LEU A 227 -5.94 12.95 -13.82
C LEU A 227 -5.25 12.87 -15.19
N ALA A 228 -5.19 11.71 -15.85
CA ALA A 228 -4.63 11.60 -17.20
C ALA A 228 -5.54 12.20 -18.28
N SER A 229 -6.84 12.40 -18.00
CA SER A 229 -7.83 12.64 -19.06
C SER A 229 -7.61 13.91 -19.89
N SER A 230 -7.75 13.80 -21.21
CA SER A 230 -7.49 14.89 -22.15
C SER A 230 -8.53 16.04 -22.10
N ASP A 231 -9.70 15.82 -21.51
CA ASP A 231 -10.72 16.85 -21.28
C ASP A 231 -10.38 17.80 -20.10
N LEU A 232 -9.53 17.38 -19.16
CA LEU A 232 -9.15 18.19 -17.99
C LEU A 232 -8.12 19.27 -18.35
N THR A 233 -8.27 20.48 -17.80
CA THR A 233 -7.21 21.50 -17.80
C THR A 233 -6.21 21.28 -16.66
N ASP A 234 -5.03 21.92 -16.76
CA ASP A 234 -4.04 21.92 -15.68
C ASP A 234 -4.53 22.60 -14.39
N VAL A 235 -5.48 23.54 -14.48
CA VAL A 235 -6.11 24.16 -13.30
C VAL A 235 -6.99 23.14 -12.58
N GLU A 236 -7.82 22.40 -13.32
CA GLU A 236 -8.69 21.36 -12.74
C GLU A 236 -7.87 20.20 -12.17
N ARG A 237 -6.78 19.79 -12.83
CA ARG A 237 -5.80 18.84 -12.27
C ARG A 237 -5.26 19.30 -10.91
N VAL A 238 -4.85 20.56 -10.78
CA VAL A 238 -4.36 21.09 -9.50
C VAL A 238 -5.47 21.17 -8.46
N THR A 239 -6.71 21.52 -8.81
CA THR A 239 -7.83 21.50 -7.87
C THR A 239 -8.14 20.08 -7.36
N MET A 240 -8.16 19.07 -8.24
CA MET A 240 -8.34 17.66 -7.85
C MET A 240 -7.18 17.16 -6.97
N LEU A 241 -5.94 17.55 -7.28
CA LEU A 241 -4.77 17.27 -6.43
C LEU A 241 -4.86 17.98 -5.08
N GLU A 242 -5.35 19.23 -5.04
CA GLU A 242 -5.53 19.99 -3.80
C GLU A 242 -6.56 19.33 -2.88
N GLU A 243 -7.66 18.82 -3.44
CA GLU A 243 -8.66 18.06 -2.69
C GLU A 243 -8.07 16.75 -2.14
N PHE A 244 -7.48 15.91 -2.99
CA PHE A 244 -6.85 14.65 -2.59
C PHE A 244 -5.77 14.84 -1.52
N PHE A 245 -4.91 15.87 -1.63
CA PHE A 245 -3.82 16.07 -0.69
C PHE A 245 -4.26 16.67 0.66
N TYR A 246 -5.25 17.58 0.69
CA TYR A 246 -5.58 18.34 1.91
C TYR A 246 -6.97 18.04 2.51
N GLN A 247 -7.89 17.45 1.75
CA GLN A 247 -9.27 17.18 2.16
C GLN A 247 -9.61 15.68 2.15
N GLY A 248 -8.88 14.88 1.36
CA GLY A 248 -9.24 13.49 1.09
C GLY A 248 -10.37 13.42 0.05
N LEU A 249 -10.84 12.21 -0.27
CA LEU A 249 -11.89 12.00 -1.27
C LEU A 249 -12.92 10.97 -0.80
N SER A 250 -14.18 11.14 -1.20
CA SER A 250 -15.21 10.10 -1.11
C SER A 250 -15.53 9.58 -2.51
N THR A 251 -15.40 8.28 -2.71
CA THR A 251 -15.61 7.59 -4.00
C THR A 251 -16.33 6.25 -3.78
N GLN A 252 -16.50 5.45 -4.83
CA GLN A 252 -17.05 4.10 -4.77
C GLN A 252 -16.00 3.07 -5.18
N GLY A 253 -16.01 1.91 -4.54
CA GLY A 253 -15.23 0.74 -4.96
C GLY A 253 -15.82 0.09 -6.23
N ALA A 254 -15.12 -0.89 -6.79
CA ALA A 254 -15.60 -1.66 -7.95
C ALA A 254 -16.90 -2.43 -7.66
N ASP A 255 -17.21 -2.67 -6.39
CA ASP A 255 -18.43 -3.26 -5.86
C ASP A 255 -19.55 -2.23 -5.56
N GLY A 256 -19.32 -0.94 -5.87
CA GLY A 256 -20.28 0.15 -5.67
C GLY A 256 -20.43 0.65 -4.23
N SER A 257 -19.86 -0.05 -3.24
CA SER A 257 -19.85 0.38 -1.85
C SER A 257 -18.87 1.56 -1.63
N PRO A 258 -19.11 2.44 -0.65
CA PRO A 258 -18.32 3.65 -0.48
C PRO A 258 -16.85 3.38 -0.11
N VAL A 259 -15.98 4.29 -0.51
CA VAL A 259 -14.55 4.34 -0.16
C VAL A 259 -14.21 5.77 0.23
N THR A 260 -13.63 5.94 1.42
CA THR A 260 -13.05 7.22 1.84
C THR A 260 -11.54 7.13 1.74
N LEU A 261 -10.94 7.96 0.90
CA LEU A 261 -9.50 8.18 0.84
C LEU A 261 -9.13 9.26 1.84
N ALA A 262 -8.24 8.95 2.78
CA ALA A 262 -7.71 9.94 3.73
C ALA A 262 -6.96 11.07 2.98
N PRO A 263 -6.89 12.29 3.54
CA PRO A 263 -6.05 13.34 2.99
C PRO A 263 -4.59 12.89 2.99
N VAL A 264 -3.87 13.02 1.86
CA VAL A 264 -2.45 12.63 1.79
C VAL A 264 -1.63 13.32 2.88
N VAL A 265 -1.80 14.64 3.04
CA VAL A 265 -1.14 15.37 4.12
C VAL A 265 -1.88 15.07 5.43
N ASP A 266 -1.26 14.26 6.28
CA ASP A 266 -1.66 13.97 7.66
C ASP A 266 -0.42 13.69 8.51
N PHE A 267 -0.47 14.06 9.79
CA PHE A 267 0.55 13.79 10.80
C PHE A 267 0.96 12.32 10.84
N ALA A 268 0.00 11.40 10.71
CA ALA A 268 0.24 9.97 10.78
C ALA A 268 0.99 9.42 9.54
N HIS A 269 0.93 10.11 8.40
CA HIS A 269 1.51 9.64 7.13
C HIS A 269 2.99 10.01 6.94
N TYR A 270 3.58 10.71 7.93
CA TYR A 270 5.00 11.04 8.01
C TYR A 270 5.67 10.49 9.29
N ASN A 271 5.02 9.56 10.00
CA ASN A 271 5.52 8.95 11.23
C ASN A 271 5.74 7.44 11.04
N ALA A 272 6.85 6.92 11.55
CA ALA A 272 7.26 5.53 11.37
C ALA A 272 6.14 4.54 11.79
N PRO A 273 5.81 3.52 10.97
CA PRO A 273 6.51 3.10 9.75
C PRO A 273 6.09 3.82 8.44
N LEU A 274 5.17 4.78 8.49
CA LEU A 274 4.55 5.41 7.32
C LEU A 274 5.26 6.72 6.91
N GLY A 275 5.87 6.72 5.73
CA GLY A 275 6.42 7.90 5.09
C GLY A 275 7.60 8.55 5.82
N GLN A 276 7.94 9.76 5.37
CA GLN A 276 9.04 10.57 5.89
C GLN A 276 8.95 12.04 5.40
N VAL A 277 9.68 12.94 6.07
CA VAL A 277 10.04 14.25 5.52
C VAL A 277 11.55 14.29 5.27
N ARG A 278 11.98 14.66 4.07
CA ARG A 278 13.39 14.74 3.68
C ARG A 278 13.80 16.15 3.29
N THR A 279 15.06 16.48 3.46
CA THR A 279 15.63 17.80 3.07
C THR A 279 16.85 17.64 2.18
N ASN A 280 17.06 18.55 1.24
CA ASN A 280 18.27 18.63 0.41
C ASN A 280 18.92 20.01 0.58
N GLN A 281 20.10 20.05 1.17
CA GLN A 281 20.70 21.24 1.78
C GLN A 281 22.00 21.61 1.07
N PHE A 282 22.20 22.86 0.65
CA PHE A 282 23.38 23.27 -0.13
C PHE A 282 24.02 24.61 0.30
N LEU A 283 23.57 25.27 1.37
CA LEU A 283 24.06 26.61 1.75
C LEU A 283 25.53 26.56 2.16
N ASP A 284 25.91 25.59 3.01
CA ASP A 284 27.29 25.27 3.44
C ASP A 284 28.18 24.66 2.32
N PHE A 285 27.89 24.98 1.05
CA PHE A 285 28.49 24.48 -0.20
C PHE A 285 28.29 22.98 -0.44
N ARG A 286 28.68 22.11 0.51
CA ARG A 286 28.44 20.67 0.47
C ARG A 286 26.94 20.38 0.40
N TRP A 287 26.54 19.42 -0.42
CA TRP A 287 25.19 18.90 -0.38
C TRP A 287 25.03 18.03 0.86
N GLN A 288 23.88 18.10 1.51
CA GLN A 288 23.49 17.10 2.48
C GLN A 288 22.01 16.74 2.33
N LEU A 289 21.69 15.44 2.37
CA LEU A 289 20.34 15.00 2.68
C LEU A 289 20.21 14.74 4.18
N ARG A 290 19.03 15.03 4.74
CA ARG A 290 18.60 14.54 6.07
C ARG A 290 17.15 14.08 6.01
N GLU A 291 16.79 13.17 6.91
CA GLU A 291 15.47 12.58 7.04
C GLU A 291 14.86 12.84 8.42
N PHE A 292 13.54 12.93 8.46
CA PHE A 292 12.75 13.32 9.63
C PHE A 292 11.42 12.56 9.65
N ARG A 293 10.89 12.34 10.85
CA ARG A 293 9.50 11.96 11.09
C ARG A 293 8.71 13.09 11.76
N THR A 294 7.39 13.05 11.65
CA THR A 294 6.50 13.79 12.55
C THR A 294 6.45 13.13 13.94
N ALA A 295 6.54 13.95 14.98
CA ALA A 295 6.49 13.52 16.38
C ALA A 295 5.69 14.52 17.23
N VAL A 296 5.33 14.12 18.45
CA VAL A 296 4.84 15.03 19.50
C VAL A 296 5.82 14.99 20.65
N SER A 297 6.30 16.17 21.06
CA SER A 297 7.27 16.32 22.14
C SER A 297 6.68 16.00 23.51
N SER A 298 7.54 15.88 24.52
CA SER A 298 7.13 15.74 25.94
C SER A 298 6.46 16.99 26.53
N THR A 299 6.21 18.03 25.73
CA THR A 299 5.50 19.26 26.09
C THR A 299 4.28 19.51 25.19
N ASP A 300 3.71 18.45 24.60
CA ASP A 300 2.54 18.48 23.71
C ASP A 300 2.68 19.48 22.55
N GLN A 301 3.86 19.48 21.89
CA GLN A 301 4.10 20.23 20.66
C GLN A 301 4.41 19.27 19.50
N VAL A 302 3.75 19.47 18.36
CA VAL A 302 4.12 18.83 17.09
C VAL A 302 5.53 19.29 16.69
N ASN A 303 6.40 18.35 16.37
CA ASN A 303 7.77 18.63 15.94
C ASN A 303 8.21 17.69 14.81
N PHE A 304 9.27 18.07 14.09
CA PHE A 304 10.06 17.14 13.31
C PHE A 304 11.14 16.54 14.20
N GLU A 305 11.29 15.22 14.16
CA GLU A 305 12.36 14.48 14.84
C GLU A 305 13.27 13.86 13.79
N VAL A 306 14.59 13.94 13.98
CA VAL A 306 15.57 13.41 13.00
C VAL A 306 15.51 11.89 12.99
N GLU A 307 15.46 11.30 11.81
CA GLU A 307 15.51 9.86 11.60
C GLU A 307 16.72 9.44 10.79
N THR A 308 17.06 8.15 10.85
CA THR A 308 18.11 7.62 9.96
C THR A 308 17.66 7.73 8.51
N VAL A 309 18.57 8.16 7.63
CA VAL A 309 18.34 8.18 6.18
C VAL A 309 18.23 6.74 5.70
N LYS A 310 17.02 6.37 5.30
CA LYS A 310 16.70 4.99 4.91
C LYS A 310 17.59 4.54 3.74
N ASP A 311 18.00 3.27 3.77
CA ASP A 311 18.91 2.62 2.82
C ASP A 311 20.33 3.25 2.68
N ASN A 312 20.72 4.14 3.59
CA ASN A 312 22.01 4.85 3.58
C ASN A 312 22.92 4.42 4.75
N ALA A 313 23.48 3.21 4.63
CA ALA A 313 24.47 2.66 5.56
C ALA A 313 25.70 3.57 5.74
N LEU A 314 26.25 3.67 6.96
CA LEU A 314 27.55 4.33 7.21
C LEU A 314 28.62 3.81 6.24
N THR A 315 29.23 4.71 5.46
CA THR A 315 30.15 4.30 4.39
C THR A 315 31.43 3.65 4.93
N GLU A 316 31.85 3.93 6.17
CA GLU A 316 32.96 3.24 6.83
C GLU A 316 32.67 1.77 7.16
N PHE A 317 31.40 1.33 7.17
CA PHE A 317 31.09 -0.09 7.33
C PHE A 317 31.53 -0.93 6.11
N TYR A 318 31.73 -0.33 4.94
CA TYR A 318 32.21 -1.03 3.75
C TYR A 318 33.72 -1.36 3.77
N ASP A 319 34.51 -0.85 4.73
CA ASP A 319 35.93 -1.23 4.90
C ASP A 319 36.30 -1.61 6.34
N GLN A 320 36.93 -2.77 6.49
CA GLN A 320 37.46 -3.29 7.76
C GLN A 320 38.59 -2.43 8.33
N GLN A 321 39.25 -1.60 7.52
CA GLN A 321 40.35 -0.73 7.93
C GLN A 321 39.95 0.75 8.08
N ALA A 322 38.70 1.12 7.75
CA ALA A 322 38.22 2.48 7.95
C ALA A 322 38.32 2.90 9.43
N PRO A 323 38.92 4.07 9.73
CA PRO A 323 38.90 4.62 11.08
C PRO A 323 37.56 5.30 11.35
N PHE A 324 36.85 4.88 12.40
CA PHE A 324 35.81 5.72 12.99
C PHE A 324 36.48 6.99 13.56
N ASN A 325 35.94 8.17 13.28
CA ASN A 325 36.65 9.44 13.57
C ASN A 325 36.85 9.67 15.08
N LEU A 326 38.07 9.40 15.56
CA LEU A 326 38.45 9.44 16.97
C LEU A 326 38.34 10.83 17.62
N GLU A 327 38.26 11.91 16.83
CA GLU A 327 38.18 13.27 17.37
C GLU A 327 36.75 13.64 17.83
N THR A 328 35.73 12.91 17.37
CA THR A 328 34.32 13.06 17.80
C THR A 328 33.71 11.79 18.43
N SER A 329 34.41 10.64 18.44
CA SER A 329 33.85 9.31 18.71
C SER A 329 33.33 9.00 20.13
N GLY A 330 33.10 10.00 20.98
CA GLY A 330 32.46 9.84 22.29
C GLY A 330 33.18 8.83 23.23
N PRO A 331 32.43 8.05 24.03
CA PRO A 331 33.00 7.04 24.91
C PRO A 331 33.46 5.78 24.17
N VAL A 332 34.43 5.04 24.73
CA VAL A 332 35.00 3.80 24.15
C VAL A 332 33.95 2.72 23.82
N SER A 333 32.80 2.73 24.53
CA SER A 333 31.66 1.86 24.21
C SER A 333 31.13 2.09 22.79
N ASN A 334 31.13 3.34 22.29
CA ASN A 334 30.66 3.69 20.96
C ASN A 334 31.58 3.13 19.86
N ILE A 335 32.90 3.16 20.11
CA ILE A 335 33.92 2.56 19.23
C ILE A 335 33.75 1.03 19.16
N ASN A 336 33.47 0.37 20.29
CA ASN A 336 33.20 -1.07 20.30
C ASN A 336 31.90 -1.43 19.55
N LEU A 337 30.86 -0.59 19.70
CA LEU A 337 29.58 -0.75 19.02
C LEU A 337 29.71 -0.56 17.50
N PHE A 338 30.40 0.48 17.04
CA PHE A 338 30.79 0.67 15.64
C PHE A 338 31.51 -0.56 15.06
N ASN A 339 32.49 -1.12 15.77
CA ASN A 339 33.23 -2.28 15.29
C ASN A 339 32.36 -3.55 15.19
N THR A 340 31.42 -3.73 16.12
CA THR A 340 30.42 -4.82 16.07
C THR A 340 29.49 -4.64 14.86
N LEU A 341 28.87 -3.46 14.73
CA LEU A 341 27.96 -3.12 13.63
C LEU A 341 28.65 -3.23 12.26
N ARG A 342 29.91 -2.82 12.13
CA ARG A 342 30.70 -3.02 10.92
C ARG A 342 30.86 -4.49 10.55
N SER A 343 31.19 -5.35 11.51
CA SER A 343 31.39 -6.78 11.24
C SER A 343 30.09 -7.49 10.89
N ASP A 344 28.98 -7.05 11.50
CA ASP A 344 27.62 -7.50 11.21
C ASP A 344 27.19 -7.04 9.80
N PHE A 345 27.30 -5.74 9.50
CA PHE A 345 27.01 -5.16 8.18
C PHE A 345 27.75 -5.87 7.04
N GLN A 346 29.06 -6.13 7.17
CA GLN A 346 29.80 -6.82 6.12
C GLN A 346 29.42 -8.30 5.96
N THR A 347 28.81 -8.89 6.97
CA THR A 347 28.19 -10.22 6.87
C THR A 347 26.86 -10.07 6.11
N THR A 348 25.94 -9.23 6.60
CA THR A 348 24.63 -8.92 5.98
C THR A 348 24.75 -8.48 4.51
N PHE A 349 25.78 -7.70 4.17
CA PHE A 349 26.01 -7.27 2.79
C PHE A 349 26.27 -8.47 1.86
N ILE A 350 26.98 -9.51 2.33
CA ILE A 350 27.28 -10.70 1.55
C ILE A 350 26.15 -11.73 1.59
N THR A 351 25.45 -11.87 2.71
CA THR A 351 24.36 -12.86 2.89
C THR A 351 23.02 -12.39 2.34
N ASP A 352 22.69 -11.11 2.48
CA ASP A 352 21.31 -10.62 2.34
C ASP A 352 21.19 -9.47 1.32
N LEU A 353 22.12 -8.52 1.29
CA LEU A 353 22.04 -7.35 0.37
C LEU A 353 22.56 -7.66 -1.04
N LEU A 354 23.71 -8.34 -1.17
CA LEU A 354 24.26 -8.74 -2.47
C LEU A 354 23.28 -9.56 -3.32
N PRO A 355 22.51 -10.54 -2.77
CA PRO A 355 21.45 -11.21 -3.51
C PRO A 355 20.33 -10.30 -4.02
N GLN A 356 19.91 -9.28 -3.24
CA GLN A 356 18.89 -8.30 -3.68
C GLN A 356 19.40 -7.48 -4.88
N LEU A 357 20.66 -7.07 -4.85
CA LEU A 357 21.29 -6.29 -5.93
C LEU A 357 21.47 -7.07 -7.25
N ILE A 358 21.21 -8.39 -7.30
CA ILE A 358 21.38 -9.23 -8.51
C ILE A 358 20.17 -10.13 -8.83
N SER A 359 19.15 -10.17 -7.97
CA SER A 359 17.98 -11.07 -8.12
C SER A 359 17.30 -10.94 -9.48
N ASN A 360 17.20 -9.70 -9.97
CA ASN A 360 16.51 -9.34 -11.20
C ASN A 360 17.40 -9.40 -12.47
N ASP A 361 18.67 -9.80 -12.38
CA ASP A 361 19.55 -9.93 -13.57
C ASP A 361 19.07 -11.00 -14.56
N ALA A 362 18.29 -11.99 -14.10
CA ALA A 362 17.75 -13.06 -14.94
C ALA A 362 16.34 -12.77 -15.49
N THR A 363 15.62 -11.78 -14.94
CA THR A 363 14.21 -11.50 -15.22
C THR A 363 13.96 -10.15 -15.88
N ALA A 364 14.86 -9.17 -15.71
CA ALA A 364 14.70 -7.83 -16.24
C ALA A 364 14.74 -7.80 -17.79
N ALA A 365 13.56 -7.78 -18.41
CA ALA A 365 13.40 -7.81 -19.87
C ALA A 365 13.99 -6.60 -20.62
N THR A 366 14.30 -5.49 -19.93
CA THR A 366 14.94 -4.30 -20.52
C THR A 366 15.89 -3.64 -19.52
N SER A 367 16.82 -2.84 -20.04
CA SER A 367 17.71 -1.99 -19.23
C SER A 367 16.93 -1.00 -18.35
N ARG A 368 15.77 -0.50 -18.80
CA ARG A 368 14.88 0.35 -17.98
C ARG A 368 14.30 -0.42 -16.79
N ALA A 369 13.80 -1.63 -17.03
CA ALA A 369 13.29 -2.49 -15.97
C ALA A 369 14.39 -2.75 -14.92
N LEU A 370 15.59 -3.16 -15.36
CA LEU A 370 16.71 -3.42 -14.45
C LEU A 370 17.08 -2.19 -13.60
N ILE A 371 17.16 -0.99 -14.19
CA ILE A 371 17.45 0.25 -13.43
C ILE A 371 16.40 0.53 -12.35
N ASN A 372 15.12 0.28 -12.64
CA ASN A 372 14.03 0.47 -11.67
C ASN A 372 13.97 -0.66 -10.62
N GLN A 373 14.50 -1.85 -10.94
CA GLN A 373 14.42 -3.06 -10.14
C GLN A 373 15.65 -3.33 -9.26
N ILE A 374 16.72 -2.55 -9.43
CA ILE A 374 17.90 -2.58 -8.55
C ILE A 374 17.55 -1.90 -7.23
N GLY A 375 17.61 -2.68 -6.16
CA GLY A 375 17.37 -2.24 -4.79
C GLY A 375 18.16 -3.09 -3.80
N MET A 376 18.42 -2.53 -2.62
CA MET A 376 18.75 -3.28 -1.41
C MET A 376 18.10 -2.54 -0.24
N SER A 377 17.37 -3.24 0.62
CA SER A 377 16.90 -2.63 1.87
C SER A 377 17.95 -2.79 2.94
N VAL A 378 18.49 -1.68 3.44
CA VAL A 378 19.48 -1.69 4.52
C VAL A 378 18.75 -1.58 5.87
N PRO A 379 18.91 -2.57 6.77
CA PRO A 379 18.35 -2.47 8.12
C PRO A 379 18.78 -1.19 8.83
N ASN A 380 17.82 -0.42 9.36
CA ASN A 380 18.03 0.89 10.00
C ASN A 380 19.15 0.91 11.05
N ARG A 381 19.44 -0.23 11.69
CA ARG A 381 20.59 -0.40 12.60
C ARG A 381 21.96 -0.05 12.02
N PHE A 382 22.09 0.03 10.68
CA PHE A 382 23.32 0.40 9.98
C PHE A 382 23.31 1.82 9.37
N ASN A 383 22.15 2.46 9.28
CA ASN A 383 21.96 3.73 8.58
C ASN A 383 22.45 4.92 9.41
N GLU A 384 22.97 5.97 8.75
CA GLU A 384 23.28 7.26 9.40
C GLU A 384 22.17 8.30 9.24
N PHE A 385 22.30 9.46 9.89
CA PHE A 385 21.29 10.52 9.94
C PHE A 385 21.45 11.60 8.85
N GLN A 386 22.26 11.32 7.82
CA GLN A 386 22.54 12.24 6.72
C GLN A 386 22.95 11.46 5.45
N SER A 387 23.33 12.17 4.38
CA SER A 387 24.30 11.72 3.37
C SER A 387 25.05 12.93 2.82
N ASP A 388 26.35 12.84 2.57
CA ASP A 388 27.24 13.94 2.13
C ASP A 388 28.00 13.57 0.84
N ALA A 389 27.26 13.44 -0.26
CA ALA A 389 27.78 13.02 -1.55
C ALA A 389 28.35 14.16 -2.42
N GLN A 390 28.97 15.17 -1.80
CA GLN A 390 29.73 16.19 -2.53
C GLN A 390 31.25 16.04 -2.45
N ASP A 391 31.78 15.24 -1.51
CA ASP A 391 33.20 14.88 -1.49
C ASP A 391 33.46 13.43 -1.91
N SER A 392 34.17 12.65 -1.13
CA SER A 392 34.48 11.25 -1.39
C SER A 392 34.37 10.38 -0.13
N SER A 393 33.65 10.84 0.90
CA SER A 393 33.31 10.10 2.12
C SER A 393 32.19 9.09 1.90
N ASP A 394 31.11 9.49 1.21
CA ASP A 394 29.96 8.63 0.90
C ASP A 394 30.06 7.81 -0.41
N ASN A 395 31.24 7.80 -1.05
CA ASN A 395 31.42 7.05 -2.29
C ASN A 395 31.72 5.56 -2.02
N ILE A 396 30.66 4.78 -1.85
CA ILE A 396 30.69 3.33 -1.60
C ILE A 396 31.64 2.59 -2.56
N ASN A 397 31.59 2.89 -3.86
CA ASN A 397 32.36 2.14 -4.87
C ASN A 397 33.87 2.43 -4.80
N ARG A 398 34.29 3.61 -4.33
CA ARG A 398 35.68 3.94 -4.01
C ARG A 398 36.10 3.42 -2.63
N ASN A 399 35.25 3.56 -1.63
CA ASN A 399 35.64 3.39 -0.23
C ASN A 399 35.55 1.95 0.28
N THR A 400 34.83 1.07 -0.42
CA THR A 400 34.77 -0.36 -0.07
C THR A 400 36.17 -0.97 0.06
N GLY A 401 36.42 -1.68 1.16
CA GLY A 401 37.72 -2.27 1.49
C GLY A 401 38.07 -3.50 0.65
N ILE A 402 39.36 -3.79 0.52
CA ILE A 402 39.87 -4.97 -0.22
C ILE A 402 39.28 -6.29 0.32
N SER A 403 39.02 -6.37 1.63
CA SER A 403 38.42 -7.56 2.26
C SER A 403 36.99 -7.83 1.74
N LEU A 404 36.11 -6.83 1.82
CA LEU A 404 34.73 -6.95 1.33
C LEU A 404 34.69 -7.12 -0.21
N ARG A 405 35.55 -6.41 -0.95
CA ARG A 405 35.74 -6.60 -2.40
C ARG A 405 36.08 -8.06 -2.78
N ASN A 406 37.00 -8.68 -2.06
CA ASN A 406 37.36 -10.09 -2.31
C ASN A 406 36.19 -11.03 -2.02
N ASN A 407 35.43 -10.79 -0.93
CA ASN A 407 34.24 -11.57 -0.61
C ASN A 407 33.16 -11.42 -1.70
N ILE A 408 32.90 -10.19 -2.18
CA ILE A 408 32.01 -9.92 -3.31
C ILE A 408 32.42 -10.73 -4.54
N THR A 409 33.69 -10.69 -4.95
CA THR A 409 34.18 -11.44 -6.12
C THR A 409 33.99 -12.95 -5.94
N ASN A 410 34.27 -13.48 -4.76
CA ASN A 410 34.09 -14.90 -4.47
C ASN A 410 32.61 -15.31 -4.53
N THR A 411 31.71 -14.52 -3.94
CA THR A 411 30.27 -14.78 -3.96
C THR A 411 29.70 -14.69 -5.37
N LEU A 412 30.01 -13.65 -6.14
CA LEU A 412 29.58 -13.54 -7.55
C LEU A 412 30.09 -14.70 -8.41
N THR A 413 31.34 -15.14 -8.19
CA THR A 413 31.92 -16.30 -8.88
C THR A 413 31.20 -17.60 -8.51
N ASN A 414 30.89 -17.81 -7.22
CA ASN A 414 30.18 -19.00 -6.73
C ASN A 414 28.73 -19.07 -7.23
N LEU A 415 28.08 -17.91 -7.43
CA LEU A 415 26.74 -17.78 -8.01
C LEU A 415 26.74 -17.84 -9.54
N GLY A 416 27.91 -17.81 -10.20
CA GLY A 416 28.02 -17.77 -11.66
C GLY A 416 27.50 -16.47 -12.28
N SER A 417 27.49 -15.36 -11.52
CA SER A 417 26.98 -14.08 -12.01
C SER A 417 27.92 -13.44 -13.02
N ASN A 418 27.33 -12.79 -14.03
CA ASN A 418 28.06 -12.11 -15.11
C ASN A 418 28.49 -10.68 -14.76
N ILE A 419 27.99 -10.09 -13.67
CA ILE A 419 28.38 -8.72 -13.28
C ILE A 419 29.73 -8.69 -12.56
N THR A 420 30.48 -7.62 -12.78
CA THR A 420 31.73 -7.39 -12.04
C THR A 420 31.48 -6.90 -10.62
N GLN A 421 32.46 -7.10 -9.73
CA GLN A 421 32.51 -6.48 -8.39
C GLN A 421 32.26 -4.97 -8.43
N GLN A 422 32.81 -4.26 -9.43
CA GLN A 422 32.64 -2.81 -9.57
C GLN A 422 31.21 -2.43 -9.98
N GLN A 423 30.54 -3.26 -10.79
CA GLN A 423 29.13 -3.07 -11.15
C GLN A 423 28.20 -3.36 -9.96
N LEU A 424 28.45 -4.42 -9.16
CA LEU A 424 27.70 -4.64 -7.92
C LEU A 424 27.83 -3.44 -6.97
N LEU A 425 29.05 -2.92 -6.78
CA LEU A 425 29.26 -1.75 -5.94
C LEU A 425 28.67 -0.47 -6.54
N ALA A 426 28.57 -0.36 -7.87
CA ALA A 426 27.83 0.73 -8.52
C ALA A 426 26.31 0.62 -8.32
N ARG A 427 25.76 -0.61 -8.16
CA ARG A 427 24.36 -0.81 -7.76
C ARG A 427 24.12 -0.41 -6.31
N ALA A 428 24.95 -0.89 -5.38
CA ALA A 428 24.89 -0.50 -3.96
C ALA A 428 25.05 1.02 -3.76
N GLU A 429 25.88 1.66 -4.59
CA GLU A 429 26.02 3.11 -4.65
C GLU A 429 24.76 3.77 -5.22
N ALA A 430 24.23 3.29 -6.35
CA ALA A 430 23.00 3.82 -6.95
C ALA A 430 21.75 3.72 -6.05
N THR A 431 21.71 2.75 -5.13
CA THR A 431 20.65 2.63 -4.11
C THR A 431 20.81 3.60 -2.93
N SER A 432 22.01 4.16 -2.69
CA SER A 432 22.19 5.18 -1.65
C SER A 432 21.73 6.55 -2.15
N CYS A 433 21.39 7.45 -1.21
CA CYS A 433 21.01 8.82 -1.55
C CYS A 433 22.12 9.52 -2.35
N GLY A 434 23.38 9.29 -1.98
CA GLY A 434 24.54 9.87 -2.64
C GLY A 434 24.79 9.38 -4.07
N GLY A 435 24.63 8.09 -4.34
CA GLY A 435 24.84 7.57 -5.69
C GLY A 435 23.68 7.87 -6.62
N CYS A 436 22.44 7.69 -6.17
CA CYS A 436 21.23 8.01 -6.93
C CYS A 436 21.24 9.46 -7.46
N HIS A 437 21.63 10.41 -6.60
CA HIS A 437 21.65 11.83 -6.93
C HIS A 437 22.94 12.30 -7.64
N GLN A 438 24.11 11.70 -7.34
CA GLN A 438 25.40 12.23 -7.80
C GLN A 438 26.39 11.18 -8.31
N PHE A 439 26.81 10.21 -7.48
CA PHE A 439 27.97 9.36 -7.82
C PHE A 439 27.71 8.34 -8.94
N SER A 440 26.47 7.88 -9.11
CA SER A 440 26.14 6.86 -10.12
C SER A 440 25.84 7.44 -11.50
N ASN A 441 25.75 8.77 -11.68
CA ASN A 441 25.43 9.43 -12.95
C ASN A 441 26.33 8.94 -14.12
N GLY A 442 25.76 8.13 -15.02
CA GLY A 442 26.46 7.55 -16.17
C GLY A 442 27.36 6.34 -15.85
N THR A 443 27.43 5.89 -14.61
CA THR A 443 28.24 4.74 -14.16
C THR A 443 27.62 3.42 -14.64
N SER A 444 28.46 2.47 -15.09
CA SER A 444 28.01 1.14 -15.51
C SER A 444 27.56 0.32 -14.30
N ILE A 445 26.32 -0.16 -14.34
CA ILE A 445 25.69 -1.04 -13.33
C ILE A 445 25.49 -2.47 -13.85
N GLY A 446 25.86 -2.74 -15.11
CA GLY A 446 25.73 -4.06 -15.73
C GLY A 446 25.93 -4.01 -17.24
N THR A 447 25.56 -5.10 -17.91
CA THR A 447 25.47 -5.20 -19.38
C THR A 447 24.19 -5.90 -19.77
N ASP A 448 23.57 -5.50 -20.87
CA ASP A 448 22.40 -6.19 -21.42
C ASP A 448 22.77 -7.51 -22.13
N SER A 449 21.76 -8.20 -22.66
CA SER A 449 21.89 -9.47 -23.38
C SER A 449 22.67 -9.38 -24.70
N THR A 450 22.97 -8.17 -25.19
CA THR A 450 23.83 -7.91 -26.35
C THR A 450 25.28 -7.63 -25.96
N GLY A 451 25.55 -7.44 -24.66
CA GLY A 451 26.85 -7.04 -24.12
C GLY A 451 27.07 -5.52 -24.09
N GLN A 452 26.05 -4.71 -24.37
CA GLN A 452 26.13 -3.25 -24.25
C GLN A 452 26.00 -2.83 -22.77
N SER A 453 26.78 -1.83 -22.34
CA SER A 453 26.76 -1.36 -20.95
C SER A 453 25.42 -0.73 -20.58
N ILE A 454 24.83 -1.20 -19.48
CA ILE A 454 23.72 -0.55 -18.81
C ILE A 454 24.32 0.47 -17.85
N ASN A 455 24.00 1.74 -18.06
CA ASN A 455 24.48 2.84 -17.24
C ASN A 455 23.32 3.43 -16.43
N TRP A 456 23.59 3.82 -15.19
CA TRP A 456 22.61 4.53 -14.37
C TRP A 456 22.35 5.94 -14.95
N PRO A 457 21.08 6.42 -14.99
CA PRO A 457 20.71 7.66 -15.66
C PRO A 457 21.16 8.91 -14.89
N ASN A 458 21.10 10.07 -15.56
CA ASN A 458 21.64 11.32 -15.03
C ASN A 458 20.60 12.15 -14.24
N SER A 459 21.00 12.67 -13.07
CA SER A 459 20.28 13.70 -12.33
C SER A 459 20.41 15.10 -12.96
N ALA A 460 19.55 16.03 -12.58
CA ALA A 460 19.54 17.43 -13.04
C ALA A 460 20.51 18.30 -12.22
N GLY A 461 21.79 17.93 -12.18
CA GLY A 461 22.79 18.62 -11.36
C GLY A 461 22.47 18.47 -9.87
N PHE A 462 22.66 17.25 -9.37
CA PHE A 462 22.28 16.76 -8.05
C PHE A 462 20.77 16.50 -7.85
N VAL A 463 19.87 17.37 -8.31
CA VAL A 463 18.44 17.24 -8.03
C VAL A 463 17.69 16.38 -9.06
N HIS A 464 16.46 15.99 -8.74
CA HIS A 464 15.53 15.37 -9.71
C HIS A 464 14.46 16.33 -10.22
N ILE A 465 14.20 17.42 -9.50
CA ILE A 465 13.41 18.57 -9.95
C ILE A 465 14.14 19.86 -9.54
N THR A 466 14.23 20.86 -10.43
CA THR A 466 14.85 22.16 -10.11
C THR A 466 13.88 23.13 -9.46
N GLU A 467 14.41 24.23 -8.95
CA GLU A 467 13.69 25.40 -8.42
C GLU A 467 12.79 26.12 -9.46
N GLN A 468 12.67 25.59 -10.69
CA GLN A 468 11.79 26.07 -11.75
C GLN A 468 10.90 24.93 -12.32
N GLY A 469 10.77 23.82 -11.59
CA GLY A 469 9.96 22.67 -11.99
C GLY A 469 10.60 21.75 -13.05
N ASN A 470 11.81 22.03 -13.53
CA ASN A 470 12.45 21.20 -14.57
C ASN A 470 12.85 19.83 -14.01
N LEU A 471 12.43 18.75 -14.69
CA LEU A 471 12.69 17.37 -14.30
C LEU A 471 14.04 16.86 -14.82
N SER A 472 14.63 15.86 -14.14
CA SER A 472 15.87 15.22 -14.59
C SER A 472 15.66 14.20 -15.71
N PRO A 473 16.68 13.94 -16.55
CA PRO A 473 16.68 12.82 -17.51
C PRO A 473 16.36 11.48 -16.85
N ALA A 474 16.85 11.23 -15.63
CA ALA A 474 16.49 10.04 -14.87
C ALA A 474 14.98 9.93 -14.59
N LEU A 475 14.30 11.04 -14.26
CA LEU A 475 12.84 11.03 -14.15
C LEU A 475 12.15 10.86 -15.51
N THR A 476 12.49 11.67 -16.52
CA THR A 476 11.76 11.70 -17.79
C THR A 476 11.94 10.43 -18.61
N ASP A 477 13.14 9.86 -18.63
CA ASP A 477 13.53 8.83 -19.59
C ASP A 477 13.45 7.41 -18.99
N VAL A 478 13.51 7.28 -17.65
CA VAL A 478 13.64 5.99 -16.95
C VAL A 478 12.56 5.78 -15.89
N PHE A 479 12.42 6.68 -14.91
CA PHE A 479 11.54 6.43 -13.75
C PHE A 479 10.05 6.70 -14.06
N LEU A 480 9.69 7.87 -14.62
CA LEU A 480 8.28 8.18 -14.92
C LEU A 480 7.65 7.22 -15.96
N PRO A 481 8.35 6.78 -17.03
CA PRO A 481 7.84 5.74 -17.92
C PRO A 481 7.66 4.37 -17.25
N GLN A 482 8.35 4.08 -16.15
CA GLN A 482 8.11 2.86 -15.38
C GLN A 482 6.89 3.00 -14.45
N ARG A 483 6.69 4.16 -13.82
CA ARG A 483 5.49 4.43 -12.99
C ARG A 483 4.21 4.39 -13.80
N GLU A 484 4.27 4.92 -15.02
CA GLU A 484 3.23 4.76 -16.04
C GLU A 484 2.92 3.30 -16.30
N GLU A 485 3.93 2.45 -16.55
CA GLU A 485 3.74 1.02 -16.80
C GLU A 485 3.17 0.28 -15.58
N VAL A 486 3.64 0.57 -14.36
CA VAL A 486 3.11 -0.05 -13.11
C VAL A 486 1.65 0.35 -12.87
N LEU A 487 1.33 1.63 -12.91
CA LEU A 487 -0.02 2.13 -12.65
C LEU A 487 -1.01 1.70 -13.75
N THR A 488 -0.57 1.68 -15.02
CA THR A 488 -1.34 1.15 -16.15
C THR A 488 -1.66 -0.33 -15.95
N ASN A 489 -0.65 -1.15 -15.66
CA ASN A 489 -0.84 -2.59 -15.47
C ASN A 489 -1.74 -2.89 -14.26
N PHE A 490 -1.59 -2.16 -13.15
CA PHE A 490 -2.44 -2.31 -11.96
C PHE A 490 -3.90 -1.86 -12.16
N VAL A 491 -4.23 -1.12 -13.23
CA VAL A 491 -5.63 -0.79 -13.57
C VAL A 491 -6.16 -1.66 -14.72
N CYS A 492 -5.29 -2.16 -15.61
CA CYS A 492 -5.69 -3.01 -16.75
C CYS A 492 -5.74 -4.52 -16.46
N GLU A 493 -4.86 -5.09 -15.62
CA GLU A 493 -4.93 -6.53 -15.30
C GLU A 493 -6.24 -6.89 -14.59
N HIS A 494 -6.77 -5.93 -13.83
CA HIS A 494 -8.02 -5.98 -13.05
C HIS A 494 -9.30 -6.06 -13.89
N VAL A 495 -9.18 -6.02 -15.23
CA VAL A 495 -10.27 -6.28 -16.18
C VAL A 495 -10.16 -7.67 -16.84
N SER A 496 -9.15 -8.48 -16.46
CA SER A 496 -8.90 -9.80 -17.10
C SER A 496 -8.39 -10.92 -16.19
N GLN A 497 -8.20 -10.68 -14.89
CA GLN A 497 -8.03 -11.74 -13.90
C GLN A 497 -9.38 -12.09 -13.25
N PRO A 498 -9.73 -13.37 -13.07
CA PRO A 498 -10.78 -13.75 -12.12
C PRO A 498 -10.38 -13.24 -10.72
N LYS A 499 -11.36 -12.73 -9.96
CA LYS A 499 -11.25 -12.36 -8.53
C LYS A 499 -10.25 -13.28 -7.82
N PRO A 500 -9.08 -12.78 -7.35
CA PRO A 500 -8.14 -13.59 -6.59
C PRO A 500 -8.90 -14.30 -5.47
N PRO A 501 -8.69 -15.61 -5.26
CA PRO A 501 -9.40 -16.39 -4.25
C PRO A 501 -9.53 -15.64 -2.92
N THR A 502 -10.70 -15.10 -2.62
CA THR A 502 -10.93 -14.43 -1.34
C THR A 502 -10.70 -15.45 -0.25
N SER A 503 -9.91 -15.09 0.76
CA SER A 503 -9.68 -15.94 1.92
C SER A 503 -11.02 -16.28 2.59
N ALA A 504 -12.00 -15.37 2.56
CA ALA A 504 -13.40 -15.71 2.81
C ALA A 504 -14.04 -16.45 1.61
N LEU A 505 -14.57 -17.64 1.87
CA LEU A 505 -15.52 -18.36 1.02
C LEU A 505 -16.93 -17.77 1.22
N GLU A 506 -17.71 -17.76 0.14
CA GLU A 506 -19.14 -17.41 0.16
C GLU A 506 -19.98 -18.68 0.00
N ASN A 507 -21.17 -18.75 0.61
CA ASN A 507 -21.98 -19.97 0.65
C ASN A 507 -22.38 -20.45 -0.76
N GLY A 508 -21.90 -21.64 -1.15
CA GLY A 508 -22.19 -22.24 -2.46
C GLY A 508 -21.34 -21.70 -3.61
N VAL A 509 -20.46 -20.73 -3.37
CA VAL A 509 -19.62 -20.12 -4.41
C VAL A 509 -18.35 -20.92 -4.60
N THR A 510 -18.08 -21.31 -5.85
CA THR A 510 -16.84 -22.00 -6.23
C THR A 510 -15.73 -20.99 -6.49
N ILE A 511 -14.66 -21.09 -5.70
CA ILE A 511 -13.35 -20.50 -5.99
C ILE A 511 -12.62 -21.44 -6.96
N SER A 512 -11.99 -20.90 -8.01
CA SER A 512 -11.25 -21.65 -9.02
C SER A 512 -9.81 -21.15 -9.21
N GLY A 513 -8.95 -21.96 -9.81
CA GLY A 513 -7.56 -21.56 -10.16
C GLY A 513 -6.53 -21.80 -9.05
N ILE A 514 -6.92 -22.44 -7.95
CA ILE A 514 -6.04 -22.69 -6.80
C ILE A 514 -4.89 -23.59 -7.25
N THR A 515 -3.68 -23.13 -7.00
CA THR A 515 -2.43 -23.67 -7.54
C THR A 515 -1.38 -23.62 -6.43
N GLY A 516 -0.50 -24.61 -6.36
CA GLY A 516 0.53 -24.67 -5.32
C GLY A 516 1.54 -25.81 -5.52
N THR A 517 2.68 -25.70 -4.87
CA THR A 517 3.75 -26.69 -4.88
C THR A 517 3.59 -27.74 -3.77
N ALA A 518 4.37 -28.81 -3.83
CA ALA A 518 4.37 -29.83 -2.79
C ALA A 518 4.71 -29.23 -1.40
N ALA A 519 3.86 -29.50 -0.41
CA ALA A 519 3.83 -28.92 0.94
C ALA A 519 3.42 -27.44 1.07
N GLU A 520 3.02 -26.76 -0.01
CA GLU A 520 2.44 -25.41 0.02
C GLU A 520 0.99 -25.43 0.51
N GLU A 521 0.56 -24.37 1.20
CA GLU A 521 -0.73 -24.29 1.92
C GLU A 521 -1.50 -23.03 1.54
N VAL A 522 -2.64 -23.18 0.87
CA VAL A 522 -3.59 -22.09 0.58
C VAL A 522 -4.73 -22.17 1.59
N ARG A 523 -5.06 -21.06 2.26
CA ARG A 523 -5.93 -21.05 3.44
C ARG A 523 -7.15 -20.15 3.25
N PHE A 524 -8.30 -20.62 3.72
CA PHE A 524 -9.60 -19.97 3.60
C PHE A 524 -10.40 -20.05 4.91
N THR A 525 -11.49 -19.30 4.98
CA THR A 525 -12.52 -19.35 6.04
C THR A 525 -13.91 -19.36 5.43
N LEU A 526 -14.88 -19.97 6.11
CA LEU A 526 -16.30 -19.84 5.81
C LEU A 526 -17.03 -19.52 7.12
N GLU A 527 -17.74 -18.41 7.15
CA GLU A 527 -18.68 -18.11 8.23
C GLU A 527 -19.95 -18.91 8.05
N VAL A 528 -20.34 -19.64 9.10
CA VAL A 528 -21.53 -20.50 9.09
C VAL A 528 -22.52 -19.97 10.13
N PRO A 529 -23.77 -19.62 9.75
CA PRO A 529 -24.76 -19.04 10.65
C PRO A 529 -25.41 -20.09 11.56
N GLU A 530 -26.13 -19.62 12.58
CA GLU A 530 -26.95 -20.49 13.43
C GLU A 530 -27.96 -21.32 12.61
N GLN A 531 -28.15 -22.57 13.04
CA GLN A 531 -29.13 -23.52 12.49
C GLN A 531 -28.92 -23.93 11.02
N ALA A 532 -27.78 -23.58 10.41
CA ALA A 532 -27.34 -24.15 9.13
C ALA A 532 -27.26 -25.69 9.16
N SER A 533 -27.33 -26.32 7.99
CA SER A 533 -27.27 -27.78 7.86
C SER A 533 -26.59 -28.25 6.57
N GLY A 534 -26.21 -29.52 6.47
CA GLY A 534 -25.61 -30.08 5.25
C GLY A 534 -24.24 -29.50 4.84
N LEU A 535 -23.53 -28.87 5.79
CA LEU A 535 -22.24 -28.19 5.58
C LEU A 535 -21.20 -29.12 4.93
N GLN A 536 -20.67 -28.67 3.79
CA GLN A 536 -19.72 -29.39 2.97
C GLN A 536 -18.61 -28.47 2.46
N PHE A 537 -17.42 -29.04 2.29
CA PHE A 537 -16.30 -28.44 1.59
C PHE A 537 -15.80 -29.43 0.54
N ILE A 538 -15.62 -28.97 -0.69
CA ILE A 538 -15.34 -29.83 -1.85
C ILE A 538 -14.19 -29.22 -2.64
N ILE A 539 -13.15 -30.00 -2.95
CA ILE A 539 -12.16 -29.62 -3.97
C ILE A 539 -12.32 -30.51 -5.20
N THR A 540 -12.23 -29.91 -6.39
CA THR A 540 -12.39 -30.60 -7.68
C THR A 540 -11.49 -30.00 -8.76
N GLY A 541 -11.24 -30.78 -9.82
CA GLY A 541 -10.64 -30.30 -11.06
C GLY A 541 -9.12 -30.15 -11.03
N GLY A 542 -8.60 -29.40 -12.00
CA GLY A 542 -7.17 -29.14 -12.13
C GLY A 542 -6.31 -30.37 -12.42
N SER A 543 -5.04 -30.28 -12.05
CA SER A 543 -4.06 -31.37 -12.12
C SER A 543 -3.16 -31.41 -10.88
N GLY A 544 -2.48 -32.52 -10.64
CA GLY A 544 -1.64 -32.73 -9.45
C GLY A 544 -2.32 -33.51 -8.33
N ASP A 545 -1.92 -33.21 -7.10
CA ASP A 545 -2.39 -33.90 -5.89
C ASP A 545 -2.46 -32.92 -4.71
N ALA A 546 -3.68 -32.55 -4.29
CA ALA A 546 -3.96 -31.57 -3.25
C ALA A 546 -4.91 -32.13 -2.18
N ASP A 547 -4.45 -32.15 -0.93
CA ASP A 547 -5.19 -32.56 0.26
C ASP A 547 -6.12 -31.43 0.77
N LEU A 548 -7.31 -31.77 1.27
CA LEU A 548 -8.24 -30.86 1.93
C LEU A 548 -8.24 -31.05 3.46
N TYR A 549 -8.10 -29.96 4.20
CA TYR A 549 -8.23 -29.91 5.66
C TYR A 549 -9.30 -28.90 6.05
N VAL A 550 -10.23 -29.27 6.93
CA VAL A 550 -11.30 -28.39 7.45
C VAL A 550 -11.34 -28.48 8.97
N LYS A 551 -11.36 -27.34 9.66
CA LYS A 551 -11.39 -27.26 11.13
C LYS A 551 -12.18 -26.04 11.63
N PHE A 552 -12.98 -26.24 12.67
CA PHE A 552 -13.84 -25.22 13.29
C PHE A 552 -13.07 -24.39 14.34
N GLU A 553 -13.32 -23.08 14.38
CA GLU A 553 -12.79 -22.05 15.31
C GLU A 553 -11.26 -21.91 15.38
N THR A 554 -10.51 -22.79 14.72
CA THR A 554 -9.04 -22.80 14.72
C THR A 554 -8.51 -23.26 13.36
N PRO A 555 -7.43 -22.64 12.81
CA PRO A 555 -6.80 -23.12 11.60
C PRO A 555 -6.23 -24.55 11.76
N PRO A 556 -6.21 -25.38 10.69
CA PRO A 556 -5.39 -26.59 10.67
C PRO A 556 -3.91 -26.27 10.86
N THR A 557 -3.26 -26.91 11.84
CA THR A 557 -1.84 -26.69 12.23
C THR A 557 -0.93 -27.89 12.00
N GLU A 558 -1.48 -29.06 11.68
CA GLU A 558 -0.72 -30.31 11.52
C GLU A 558 -1.19 -31.10 10.30
N VAL A 559 -0.25 -31.72 9.59
CA VAL A 559 -0.52 -32.65 8.48
C VAL A 559 -0.93 -34.00 9.06
N GLN A 560 -2.21 -34.16 9.39
CA GLN A 560 -2.76 -35.39 9.95
C GLN A 560 -3.20 -36.37 8.85
N SER A 561 -3.05 -37.68 9.10
CA SER A 561 -3.59 -38.74 8.24
C SER A 561 -5.10 -38.84 8.38
N SER A 562 -5.81 -39.04 7.26
CA SER A 562 -7.27 -39.23 7.12
C SER A 562 -8.11 -39.18 8.43
N VAL A 563 -8.65 -38.00 8.73
CA VAL A 563 -9.52 -37.74 9.88
C VAL A 563 -10.98 -37.85 9.42
N PRO A 564 -11.76 -38.83 9.90
CA PRO A 564 -13.18 -38.95 9.54
C PRO A 564 -13.93 -37.66 9.89
N ALA A 565 -14.81 -37.21 9.00
CA ALA A 565 -15.54 -35.97 9.19
C ALA A 565 -16.38 -35.98 10.48
N THR A 566 -16.33 -34.87 11.21
CA THR A 566 -17.08 -34.62 12.45
C THR A 566 -17.81 -33.27 12.35
N ALA A 567 -18.22 -32.70 13.48
CA ALA A 567 -18.70 -31.32 13.55
C ALA A 567 -17.56 -30.29 13.60
N LEU A 568 -16.35 -30.72 14.00
CA LEU A 568 -15.23 -29.86 14.39
C LEU A 568 -14.04 -29.95 13.43
N GLU A 569 -13.81 -31.11 12.82
CA GLU A 569 -12.64 -31.37 11.97
C GLU A 569 -12.93 -32.45 10.93
N CYS A 570 -12.29 -32.35 9.77
CA CYS A 570 -12.34 -33.31 8.66
C CYS A 570 -11.06 -33.22 7.81
N VAL A 571 -10.51 -34.38 7.45
CA VAL A 571 -9.37 -34.51 6.51
C VAL A 571 -9.58 -35.78 5.67
N PRO A 572 -9.95 -35.69 4.38
CA PRO A 572 -10.24 -36.87 3.55
C PRO A 572 -8.96 -37.66 3.20
N PHE A 573 -7.91 -36.98 2.73
CA PHE A 573 -6.59 -37.55 2.41
C PHE A 573 -6.67 -38.68 1.35
N ILE A 574 -7.23 -38.32 0.19
CA ILE A 574 -7.56 -39.14 -0.98
C ILE A 574 -6.80 -38.60 -2.19
N GLY A 575 -5.67 -39.24 -2.54
CA GLY A 575 -4.76 -38.76 -3.58
C GLY A 575 -5.41 -38.38 -4.90
N GLY A 576 -5.15 -37.15 -5.35
CA GLY A 576 -5.75 -36.45 -6.47
C GLY A 576 -6.73 -35.37 -6.01
N ASN A 577 -6.85 -34.30 -6.81
CA ASN A 577 -7.65 -33.09 -6.51
C ASN A 577 -9.20 -33.32 -6.50
N SER A 578 -9.72 -34.28 -5.77
CA SER A 578 -11.14 -34.67 -5.78
C SER A 578 -11.58 -35.19 -4.42
N GLU A 579 -11.45 -34.32 -3.42
CA GLU A 579 -11.81 -34.59 -2.03
C GLU A 579 -13.12 -33.92 -1.61
N THR A 580 -13.75 -34.44 -0.56
CA THR A 580 -14.99 -33.90 0.00
C THR A 580 -15.05 -34.11 1.50
N CYS A 581 -15.23 -33.01 2.24
CA CYS A 581 -15.54 -33.00 3.66
C CYS A 581 -17.02 -32.70 3.86
N THR A 582 -17.81 -33.71 4.27
CA THR A 582 -19.20 -33.54 4.69
C THR A 582 -19.28 -33.53 6.22
N MET A 583 -19.46 -32.35 6.81
CA MET A 583 -19.45 -32.18 8.27
C MET A 583 -20.70 -32.84 8.87
N THR A 584 -20.56 -33.56 9.99
CA THR A 584 -21.67 -34.34 10.57
C THR A 584 -22.80 -33.48 11.14
N SER A 585 -22.50 -32.22 11.43
CA SER A 585 -23.43 -31.15 11.78
C SER A 585 -22.71 -29.83 11.58
N ALA A 586 -23.38 -28.82 11.01
CA ALA A 586 -22.86 -27.47 11.03
C ALA A 586 -22.92 -26.89 12.46
N GLN A 587 -21.93 -26.08 12.82
CA GLN A 587 -21.94 -25.25 14.03
C GLN A 587 -21.90 -23.77 13.61
N ALA A 588 -22.35 -22.87 14.46
CA ALA A 588 -22.31 -21.43 14.18
C ALA A 588 -20.93 -20.87 14.53
N GLY A 589 -20.27 -20.21 13.59
CA GLY A 589 -18.92 -19.66 13.74
C GLY A 589 -18.01 -19.92 12.53
N THR A 590 -16.71 -19.72 12.72
CA THR A 590 -15.73 -19.75 11.62
C THR A 590 -15.23 -21.16 11.35
N TYR A 591 -15.40 -21.65 10.11
CA TYR A 591 -14.72 -22.84 9.62
C TYR A 591 -13.48 -22.46 8.82
N HIS A 592 -12.30 -22.83 9.31
CA HIS A 592 -11.04 -22.68 8.58
C HIS A 592 -10.83 -23.86 7.64
N VAL A 593 -10.41 -23.55 6.41
CA VAL A 593 -10.08 -24.52 5.37
C VAL A 593 -8.62 -24.33 4.96
N MET A 594 -7.93 -25.42 4.67
CA MET A 594 -6.58 -25.41 4.11
C MET A 594 -6.53 -26.43 2.97
N VAL A 595 -6.17 -25.96 1.77
CA VAL A 595 -5.86 -26.78 0.61
C VAL A 595 -4.35 -26.87 0.50
N ARG A 596 -3.80 -28.08 0.46
CA ARG A 596 -2.37 -28.31 0.65
C ARG A 596 -1.80 -29.27 -0.38
N GLY A 597 -0.67 -28.95 -1.00
CA GLY A 597 -0.07 -29.83 -2.00
C GLY A 597 0.53 -31.10 -1.38
N PHE A 598 -0.02 -32.27 -1.71
CA PHE A 598 0.71 -33.54 -1.53
C PHE A 598 1.82 -33.64 -2.58
N SER A 599 1.52 -33.20 -3.80
CA SER A 599 2.49 -32.87 -4.84
C SER A 599 2.17 -31.49 -5.44
N ASN A 600 2.87 -31.07 -6.50
CA ASN A 600 2.52 -29.83 -7.19
C ASN A 600 1.14 -29.97 -7.85
N PHE A 601 0.26 -29.00 -7.64
CA PHE A 601 -1.10 -28.96 -8.16
C PHE A 601 -1.41 -27.61 -8.82
N SER A 602 -2.37 -27.60 -9.75
CA SER A 602 -2.78 -26.39 -10.48
C SER A 602 -4.24 -26.48 -10.90
N ASP A 603 -4.91 -25.33 -11.03
CA ASP A 603 -6.30 -25.18 -11.48
C ASP A 603 -7.35 -25.92 -10.63
N VAL A 604 -7.08 -26.12 -9.34
CA VAL A 604 -8.02 -26.71 -8.39
C VAL A 604 -9.12 -25.71 -8.06
N SER A 605 -10.35 -26.22 -7.86
CA SER A 605 -11.51 -25.43 -7.48
C SER A 605 -12.09 -25.89 -6.14
N LEU A 606 -12.21 -24.97 -5.18
CA LEU A 606 -12.76 -25.18 -3.83
C LEU A 606 -14.17 -24.59 -3.76
N THR A 607 -15.11 -25.32 -3.14
CA THR A 607 -16.45 -24.79 -2.79
C THR A 607 -16.77 -25.13 -1.34
N GLY A 608 -17.15 -24.12 -0.56
CA GLY A 608 -17.80 -24.30 0.74
C GLY A 608 -19.29 -24.07 0.60
N LEU A 609 -20.14 -24.95 1.13
CA LEU A 609 -21.60 -24.83 1.00
C LEU A 609 -22.35 -25.39 2.20
N PHE A 610 -23.47 -24.75 2.55
CA PHE A 610 -24.44 -25.23 3.53
C PHE A 610 -25.86 -24.83 3.15
N VAL A 611 -26.83 -25.59 3.63
CA VAL A 611 -28.26 -25.25 3.56
C VAL A 611 -28.58 -24.33 4.72
N GLU A 612 -28.92 -23.08 4.40
CA GLU A 612 -29.39 -22.08 5.37
C GLU A 612 -30.72 -22.47 6.01
N ALA A 613 -30.92 -22.05 7.24
CA ALA A 613 -32.21 -22.17 7.91
C ALA A 613 -33.23 -21.24 7.23
N PRO A 614 -34.49 -21.68 6.98
CA PRO A 614 -35.53 -20.80 6.45
C PRO A 614 -35.70 -19.56 7.32
N ILE A 615 -35.65 -18.38 6.69
CA ILE A 615 -35.61 -17.10 7.42
C ILE A 615 -36.91 -16.87 8.19
N THR A 616 -36.87 -17.08 9.50
CA THR A 616 -38.04 -16.96 10.41
C THR A 616 -38.07 -15.65 11.20
N SER A 617 -37.00 -14.85 11.15
CA SER A 617 -37.02 -13.49 11.72
C SER A 617 -37.69 -12.52 10.75
N ASN A 618 -38.86 -12.03 11.15
CA ASN A 618 -39.61 -10.96 10.49
C ASN A 618 -39.19 -9.56 10.98
N ILE A 619 -38.08 -9.44 11.72
CA ILE A 619 -37.56 -8.14 12.17
C ILE A 619 -36.58 -7.62 11.10
N LEU A 620 -36.67 -6.31 10.83
CA LEU A 620 -35.71 -5.57 10.01
C LEU A 620 -34.68 -4.88 10.91
N GLU A 621 -33.46 -4.76 10.41
CA GLU A 621 -32.37 -4.02 11.07
C GLU A 621 -32.05 -2.75 10.27
N ASN A 622 -31.64 -1.69 10.97
CA ASN A 622 -31.50 -0.36 10.36
C ASN A 622 -30.46 -0.35 9.21
N GLY A 623 -30.93 -0.12 7.99
CA GLY A 623 -30.09 -0.08 6.78
C GLY A 623 -29.74 -1.45 6.20
N VAL A 624 -30.14 -2.55 6.84
CA VAL A 624 -29.85 -3.92 6.37
C VAL A 624 -30.96 -4.39 5.43
N ALA A 625 -30.57 -4.87 4.24
CA ALA A 625 -31.51 -5.43 3.28
C ALA A 625 -31.93 -6.85 3.67
N LYS A 626 -33.24 -7.10 3.73
CA LYS A 626 -33.84 -8.43 3.78
C LYS A 626 -33.97 -8.95 2.35
N SER A 627 -33.03 -9.78 1.92
CA SER A 627 -32.92 -10.28 0.55
C SER A 627 -33.75 -11.55 0.28
N GLU A 628 -33.76 -11.97 -0.98
CA GLU A 628 -34.39 -13.21 -1.49
C GLU A 628 -35.88 -13.39 -1.18
N LEU A 629 -36.59 -12.29 -0.93
CA LEU A 629 -38.03 -12.32 -0.70
C LEU A 629 -38.75 -12.85 -1.96
N THR A 630 -39.57 -13.87 -1.72
CA THR A 630 -40.31 -14.60 -2.73
C THR A 630 -41.73 -14.82 -2.21
N GLY A 631 -42.73 -14.63 -3.06
CA GLY A 631 -44.13 -14.76 -2.67
C GLY A 631 -45.04 -14.91 -3.89
N THR A 632 -46.13 -15.63 -3.70
CA THR A 632 -47.15 -15.84 -4.74
C THR A 632 -48.14 -14.68 -4.83
N THR A 633 -48.91 -14.64 -5.92
CA THR A 633 -49.97 -13.68 -6.16
C THR A 633 -50.95 -13.64 -4.96
N THR A 634 -51.09 -12.47 -4.34
CA THR A 634 -51.83 -12.18 -3.09
C THR A 634 -51.20 -12.61 -1.76
N GLU A 635 -50.02 -13.25 -1.76
CA GLU A 635 -49.30 -13.62 -0.54
C GLU A 635 -48.69 -12.38 0.16
N GLU A 636 -48.69 -12.38 1.49
CA GLU A 636 -48.30 -11.24 2.34
C GLU A 636 -47.11 -11.61 3.25
N LEU A 637 -45.92 -11.15 2.89
CA LEU A 637 -44.76 -11.14 3.79
C LEU A 637 -44.87 -9.93 4.71
N ARG A 638 -44.59 -10.11 6.02
CA ARG A 638 -44.87 -9.10 7.05
C ARG A 638 -43.68 -8.93 7.98
N PHE A 639 -43.24 -7.69 8.17
CA PHE A 639 -42.03 -7.34 8.90
C PHE A 639 -42.24 -6.19 9.89
N THR A 640 -41.27 -5.96 10.78
CA THR A 640 -41.24 -4.86 11.75
C THR A 640 -39.86 -4.22 11.87
N LEU A 641 -39.80 -2.89 11.90
CA LEU A 641 -38.62 -2.11 12.27
C LEU A 641 -38.92 -1.29 13.53
N GLU A 642 -38.05 -1.38 14.53
CA GLU A 642 -38.07 -0.50 15.71
C GLU A 642 -37.32 0.80 15.39
N VAL A 643 -37.96 1.95 15.59
CA VAL A 643 -37.37 3.27 15.30
C VAL A 643 -37.26 4.07 16.60
N PRO A 644 -36.05 4.52 17.01
CA PRO A 644 -35.84 5.18 18.29
C PRO A 644 -36.26 6.66 18.29
N GLU A 645 -36.40 7.23 19.49
CA GLU A 645 -36.71 8.65 19.67
C GLU A 645 -35.65 9.57 19.04
N GLY A 646 -36.10 10.57 18.28
CA GLY A 646 -35.24 11.56 17.64
C GLY A 646 -34.68 11.15 16.26
N ALA A 647 -34.93 9.93 15.79
CA ALA A 647 -34.48 9.47 14.48
C ALA A 647 -34.96 10.39 13.34
N THR A 648 -34.18 10.47 12.26
CA THR A 648 -34.52 11.27 11.06
C THR A 648 -34.29 10.47 9.78
N GLY A 649 -34.79 10.97 8.63
CA GLY A 649 -34.56 10.32 7.34
C GLY A 649 -35.12 8.89 7.21
N LEU A 650 -36.21 8.57 7.93
CA LEU A 650 -36.81 7.24 7.91
C LEU A 650 -37.36 6.89 6.52
N GLU A 651 -36.88 5.81 5.93
CA GLU A 651 -37.30 5.31 4.62
C GLU A 651 -37.46 3.78 4.63
N PHE A 652 -38.39 3.30 3.82
CA PHE A 652 -38.51 1.88 3.46
C PHE A 652 -38.50 1.76 1.95
N SER A 653 -37.77 0.77 1.41
CA SER A 653 -37.73 0.51 -0.03
C SER A 653 -37.73 -0.98 -0.33
N ILE A 654 -38.31 -1.34 -1.48
CA ILE A 654 -38.08 -2.63 -2.12
C ILE A 654 -37.42 -2.44 -3.48
N ASN A 655 -36.56 -3.38 -3.86
CA ASN A 655 -35.88 -3.39 -5.15
C ASN A 655 -35.51 -4.82 -5.60
N GLY A 656 -35.06 -4.94 -6.85
CA GLY A 656 -34.51 -6.18 -7.40
C GLY A 656 -35.54 -7.22 -7.80
N GLY A 657 -35.05 -8.44 -8.02
CA GLY A 657 -35.87 -9.62 -8.29
C GLY A 657 -36.63 -9.62 -9.60
N SER A 658 -37.68 -10.46 -9.64
CA SER A 658 -38.66 -10.54 -10.72
C SER A 658 -40.08 -10.55 -10.15
N GLY A 659 -41.09 -10.31 -11.00
CA GLY A 659 -42.50 -10.25 -10.58
C GLY A 659 -43.01 -8.84 -10.32
N ASP A 660 -44.02 -8.75 -9.45
CA ASP A 660 -44.71 -7.51 -9.10
C ASP A 660 -45.13 -7.54 -7.62
N ALA A 661 -44.36 -6.85 -6.76
CA ALA A 661 -44.54 -6.81 -5.31
C ALA A 661 -44.87 -5.38 -4.83
N ASP A 662 -46.00 -5.24 -4.13
CA ASP A 662 -46.46 -4.00 -3.48
C ASP A 662 -45.82 -3.83 -2.08
N LEU A 663 -45.45 -2.60 -1.70
CA LEU A 663 -45.00 -2.20 -0.37
C LEU A 663 -46.09 -1.42 0.41
N TYR A 664 -46.32 -1.80 1.67
CA TYR A 664 -47.20 -1.08 2.59
C TYR A 664 -46.47 -0.86 3.92
N VAL A 665 -46.42 0.39 4.40
CA VAL A 665 -45.77 0.76 5.68
C VAL A 665 -46.80 1.45 6.58
N LYS A 666 -46.86 1.05 7.85
CA LYS A 666 -47.79 1.65 8.84
C LYS A 666 -47.21 1.62 10.27
N PHE A 667 -47.35 2.72 10.99
CA PHE A 667 -46.88 2.91 12.36
C PHE A 667 -47.83 2.28 13.39
N GLU A 668 -47.29 1.65 14.43
CA GLU A 668 -47.96 1.03 15.60
C GLU A 668 -49.03 -0.05 15.31
N THR A 669 -49.39 -0.27 14.05
CA THR A 669 -50.40 -1.24 13.63
C THR A 669 -50.03 -1.88 12.28
N PRO A 670 -50.19 -3.20 12.11
CA PRO A 670 -49.98 -3.83 10.81
C PRO A 670 -50.94 -3.30 9.72
N PRO A 671 -50.51 -3.21 8.46
CA PRO A 671 -51.43 -3.06 7.32
C PRO A 671 -52.45 -4.21 7.31
N THR A 672 -53.75 -3.89 7.37
CA THR A 672 -54.85 -4.88 7.50
C THR A 672 -55.72 -5.02 6.25
N GLN A 673 -55.55 -4.15 5.25
CA GLN A 673 -56.22 -4.20 3.96
C GLN A 673 -55.29 -3.66 2.87
N VAL A 674 -55.41 -4.21 1.66
CA VAL A 674 -54.90 -3.57 0.44
C VAL A 674 -55.68 -2.26 0.24
N GLN A 675 -54.95 -1.15 0.25
CA GLN A 675 -55.48 0.20 0.03
C GLN A 675 -54.94 0.75 -1.29
N ALA A 676 -55.69 1.63 -1.94
CA ALA A 676 -55.16 2.41 -3.06
C ALA A 676 -54.07 3.38 -2.56
N ALA A 677 -53.17 3.80 -3.46
CA ALA A 677 -51.99 4.63 -3.15
C ALA A 677 -52.24 5.72 -2.10
N VAL A 678 -51.48 5.67 -1.00
CA VAL A 678 -51.52 6.62 0.11
C VAL A 678 -50.19 7.40 0.13
N PRO A 679 -50.21 8.73 -0.12
CA PRO A 679 -49.01 9.55 -0.04
C PRO A 679 -48.33 9.42 1.33
N ALA A 680 -47.00 9.39 1.36
CA ALA A 680 -46.25 9.17 2.58
C ALA A 680 -46.56 10.21 3.66
N THR A 681 -46.90 9.72 4.85
CA THR A 681 -47.09 10.51 6.08
C THR A 681 -46.15 9.98 7.17
N SER A 682 -46.14 10.54 8.37
CA SER A 682 -45.41 9.95 9.50
C SER A 682 -46.02 8.63 10.03
N LEU A 683 -47.23 8.28 9.58
CA LEU A 683 -48.05 7.18 10.13
C LEU A 683 -48.31 6.04 9.13
N GLU A 684 -48.39 6.32 7.84
CA GLU A 684 -48.72 5.35 6.79
C GLU A 684 -48.18 5.81 5.42
N CYS A 685 -47.77 4.84 4.60
CA CYS A 685 -47.35 5.03 3.21
C CYS A 685 -47.68 3.78 2.38
N VAL A 686 -48.22 3.99 1.17
CA VAL A 686 -48.50 2.95 0.17
C VAL A 686 -48.22 3.56 -1.21
N PRO A 687 -47.09 3.27 -1.87
CA PRO A 687 -46.67 3.98 -3.09
C PRO A 687 -47.34 3.42 -4.37
N PHE A 688 -47.66 2.12 -4.39
CA PHE A 688 -48.51 1.44 -5.37
C PHE A 688 -48.13 1.66 -6.85
N ARG A 689 -46.91 1.25 -7.19
CA ARG A 689 -46.26 1.25 -8.51
C ARG A 689 -46.12 -0.19 -9.01
N GLY A 690 -46.26 -0.40 -10.31
CA GLY A 690 -46.06 -1.72 -10.91
C GLY A 690 -44.58 -2.09 -11.02
N GLY A 691 -44.24 -3.27 -10.54
CA GLY A 691 -42.89 -3.82 -10.46
C GLY A 691 -42.21 -3.51 -9.12
N ASN A 692 -41.27 -4.38 -8.73
CA ASN A 692 -40.63 -4.45 -7.41
C ASN A 692 -39.79 -3.23 -6.94
N VAL A 693 -39.93 -2.05 -7.56
CA VAL A 693 -39.13 -0.84 -7.25
C VAL A 693 -40.02 0.22 -6.62
N GLU A 694 -40.16 0.14 -5.30
CA GLU A 694 -41.02 1.00 -4.50
C GLU A 694 -40.26 1.66 -3.34
N THR A 695 -40.74 2.82 -2.90
CA THR A 695 -40.08 3.63 -1.85
C THR A 695 -41.09 4.43 -1.04
N CYS A 696 -40.91 4.43 0.28
CA CYS A 696 -41.71 5.12 1.28
C CYS A 696 -40.82 5.94 2.21
N THR A 697 -40.42 7.13 1.77
CA THR A 697 -39.72 8.13 2.58
C THR A 697 -40.72 8.80 3.53
N MET A 698 -40.59 8.56 4.84
CA MET A 698 -41.52 9.03 5.87
C MET A 698 -41.13 10.47 6.29
N PRO A 699 -41.98 11.51 6.10
CA PRO A 699 -41.59 12.91 6.32
C PRO A 699 -41.20 13.29 7.75
N SER A 700 -41.51 12.44 8.72
CA SER A 700 -41.03 12.52 10.10
C SER A 700 -41.11 11.11 10.69
N ALA A 701 -39.99 10.62 11.22
CA ALA A 701 -39.96 9.40 12.01
C ALA A 701 -40.68 9.61 13.35
N GLN A 702 -41.27 8.56 13.90
CA GLN A 702 -41.83 8.52 15.25
C GLN A 702 -41.10 7.45 16.07
N ASN A 703 -41.05 7.61 17.39
CA ASN A 703 -40.52 6.58 18.29
C ASN A 703 -41.53 5.43 18.41
N GLY A 704 -41.18 4.21 18.00
CA GLY A 704 -42.05 3.02 18.09
C GLY A 704 -41.89 2.04 16.93
N THR A 705 -42.86 1.12 16.81
CA THR A 705 -42.81 0.02 15.83
C THR A 705 -43.40 0.45 14.49
N TYR A 706 -42.62 0.34 13.42
CA TYR A 706 -43.12 0.43 12.05
C TYR A 706 -43.36 -0.97 11.48
N HIS A 707 -44.61 -1.28 11.17
CA HIS A 707 -44.99 -2.52 10.50
C HIS A 707 -44.91 -2.34 8.98
N VAL A 708 -44.24 -3.30 8.33
CA VAL A 708 -44.10 -3.36 6.88
C VAL A 708 -44.82 -4.60 6.37
N MET A 709 -45.45 -4.50 5.20
CA MET A 709 -45.98 -5.64 4.45
C MET A 709 -45.51 -5.54 3.01
N VAL A 710 -44.93 -6.62 2.50
CA VAL A 710 -44.61 -6.80 1.08
C VAL A 710 -45.56 -7.85 0.53
N ARG A 711 -46.26 -7.55 -0.55
CA ARG A 711 -47.37 -8.38 -1.03
C ARG A 711 -47.33 -8.58 -2.54
N GLY A 712 -47.52 -9.82 -2.99
CA GLY A 712 -47.57 -10.11 -4.43
C GLY A 712 -48.81 -9.50 -5.09
N PHE A 713 -48.60 -8.53 -5.99
CA PHE A 713 -49.60 -8.19 -7.02
C PHE A 713 -49.61 -9.28 -8.11
N ALA A 714 -48.42 -9.79 -8.44
CA ALA A 714 -48.18 -11.05 -9.14
C ALA A 714 -47.24 -11.95 -8.31
N ASP A 715 -46.88 -13.12 -8.83
CA ASP A 715 -45.82 -13.96 -8.25
C ASP A 715 -44.48 -13.21 -8.38
N PHE A 716 -43.71 -13.13 -7.29
CA PHE A 716 -42.42 -12.44 -7.23
C PHE A 716 -41.33 -13.28 -6.57
N SER A 717 -40.06 -12.99 -6.90
CA SER A 717 -38.88 -13.73 -6.41
C SER A 717 -37.65 -12.83 -6.35
N ALA A 718 -36.70 -13.14 -5.46
CA ALA A 718 -35.42 -12.42 -5.32
C ALA A 718 -35.55 -10.90 -5.06
N VAL A 719 -36.61 -10.49 -4.35
CA VAL A 719 -36.84 -9.09 -3.97
C VAL A 719 -36.11 -8.77 -2.67
N ASN A 720 -35.52 -7.58 -2.59
CA ASN A 720 -34.91 -7.06 -1.36
C ASN A 720 -35.86 -6.06 -0.69
N LEU A 721 -35.96 -6.08 0.64
CA LEU A 721 -36.64 -5.07 1.46
C LEU A 721 -35.66 -4.43 2.43
N THR A 722 -35.50 -3.11 2.39
CA THR A 722 -34.67 -2.35 3.34
C THR A 722 -35.53 -1.34 4.10
N GLY A 723 -35.30 -1.21 5.40
CA GLY A 723 -35.79 -0.10 6.21
C GLY A 723 -34.61 0.62 6.86
N SER A 724 -34.54 1.94 6.73
CA SER A 724 -33.38 2.75 7.15
C SER A 724 -33.78 4.06 7.82
N PHE A 725 -32.96 4.54 8.75
CA PHE A 725 -33.08 5.86 9.38
C PHE A 725 -31.72 6.33 9.92
N THR A 726 -31.55 7.65 10.02
CA THR A 726 -30.43 8.28 10.73
C THR A 726 -30.70 8.29 12.23
N ILE A 727 -29.74 7.79 13.01
CA ILE A 727 -29.73 7.78 14.48
C ILE A 727 -29.53 9.22 15.01
N PRO A 728 -30.10 9.61 16.18
CA PRO A 728 -29.93 10.95 16.77
C PRO A 728 -28.49 11.38 17.07
#